data_AF-A0A2M7WKI8-F1
#
_entry.id   AF-A0A2M7WKI8-F1
#
_cell.length_a   1.000
_cell.length_b   1.000
_cell.length_c   1.000
_cell.angle_alpha   90.00
_cell.angle_beta   90.00
_cell.angle_gamma   90.00
#
_symmetry.space_group_name_H-M   'P 1'
#
loop_
_entity.id
_entity.type
_entity.pdbx_description
1 polymer ?
#
loop_
_entity_poly.entity_id
_entity_poly.type
_entity_poly.pdbx_seq_one_letter_code
_entity_poly.pdbx_strand_id
1 'polypeptide(L)'
;MGCRRNEKTYSLVVRMKVKMITNLRKQLSSGLAYWAFVGLMSSWWLIFYASLNRYVIDYVILSIYLTLIFIALGLIVGLAVATLLFLISLFKSNVLGRFKYLGLIISGLAFSFLMSLVLLSNLQIVNIVSGLALLIHLVSLTLGFLLAYLCRRLIAFIKLPAKTKSVLISVIFLTLLLAVPAIFGPSTKRDIIDIGKVETNPTGLKVAMIGVDAACWNVIDPLIKEGKLQTYKMLVDEGASGVLMSRRSKFLPMRSKDGMGILSPSIWESIATGLSECEHGIFDFHSYRFPGMNHGVPLLRQSTFGELDLTISVDRRRRRIWEILDNKGLNCLIVGWLTSWPTTPLQNGVLVSNRFHYGTKNSIWPLSLDTLPAYEPLPLSLFGKRFTCLSSIDTTKSPEYLATHDPFVARHLEILSTILDFYSRDRYYSQLGYGLYKELNSEFFSLYVEGIDIVEHMAWKYYEPQYFHAGNPVAIEKLGCIIPEYYQFTDEIIEDLFHGIDSNTILMVLSDHGQGPKTRILPYVGVLDKYVRNRPEESEISGYHQIEGMIAFYGPHIKKGYRIHNASVMDIAPTLLYIYGFPIARDMLGRPLLEVFEDEFVQEHPVSFIDTYGCSDITSIVSSESKIDDQIKKQLKTLGYIE
;
A
#
# COMPACT_ATOMS: atom_id res chain seq x y z
N MET A 1 -70.36 -22.47 39.31
CA MET A 1 -70.02 -21.30 38.46
C MET A 1 -68.53 -21.27 38.07
N GLY A 2 -67.97 -22.36 37.51
CA GLY A 2 -66.51 -22.48 37.27
C GLY A 2 -66.03 -22.37 35.82
N CYS A 3 -66.90 -22.52 34.80
CA CYS A 3 -66.44 -22.75 33.43
C CYS A 3 -66.34 -21.51 32.50
N ARG A 4 -66.83 -20.32 32.90
CA ARG A 4 -66.84 -19.13 32.02
C ARG A 4 -65.68 -18.14 32.21
N ARG A 5 -64.78 -18.37 33.18
CA ARG A 5 -63.62 -17.47 33.43
C ARG A 5 -62.37 -17.81 32.59
N ASN A 6 -62.21 -19.05 32.14
CA ASN A 6 -61.02 -19.45 31.38
C ASN A 6 -61.03 -19.00 29.91
N GLU A 7 -62.16 -19.04 29.21
CA GLU A 7 -62.21 -18.62 27.79
C GLU A 7 -61.95 -17.12 27.57
N LYS A 8 -62.46 -16.25 28.45
CA LYS A 8 -62.19 -14.81 28.35
C LYS A 8 -60.71 -14.49 28.59
N THR A 9 -60.06 -15.21 29.50
CA THR A 9 -58.64 -15.01 29.83
C THR A 9 -57.75 -15.57 28.72
N TYR A 10 -58.08 -16.74 28.16
CA TYR A 10 -57.40 -17.30 26.98
C TYR A 10 -57.54 -16.39 25.75
N SER A 11 -58.75 -15.89 25.48
CA SER A 11 -59.04 -14.92 24.42
C SER A 11 -58.26 -13.61 24.58
N LEU A 12 -58.12 -13.11 25.82
CA LEU A 12 -57.34 -11.91 26.11
C LEU A 12 -55.83 -12.15 25.89
N VAL A 13 -55.30 -13.27 26.34
CA VAL A 13 -53.88 -13.64 26.18
C VAL A 13 -53.54 -13.88 24.71
N VAL A 14 -54.41 -14.54 23.95
CA VAL A 14 -54.24 -14.74 22.49
C VAL A 14 -54.33 -13.40 21.76
N ARG A 15 -55.31 -12.54 22.08
CA ARG A 15 -55.39 -11.18 21.49
C ARG A 15 -54.18 -10.31 21.84
N MET A 16 -53.66 -10.40 23.06
CA MET A 16 -52.44 -9.71 23.47
C MET A 16 -51.22 -10.25 22.72
N LYS A 17 -51.07 -11.58 22.56
CA LYS A 17 -49.99 -12.19 21.76
C LYS A 17 -50.07 -11.79 20.28
N VAL A 18 -51.26 -11.80 19.67
CA VAL A 18 -51.46 -11.41 18.26
C VAL A 18 -51.16 -9.91 18.07
N LYS A 19 -51.65 -9.05 18.96
CA LYS A 19 -51.37 -7.60 18.95
C LYS A 19 -49.89 -7.30 19.20
N MET A 20 -49.24 -8.12 20.03
CA MET A 20 -47.80 -8.06 20.28
C MET A 20 -47.01 -8.44 19.03
N ILE A 21 -47.34 -9.57 18.37
CA ILE A 21 -46.67 -10.02 17.14
C ILE A 21 -46.86 -9.01 16.00
N THR A 22 -48.04 -8.42 15.86
CA THR A 22 -48.29 -7.38 14.83
C THR A 22 -47.56 -6.08 15.13
N ASN A 23 -47.47 -5.64 16.39
CA ASN A 23 -46.68 -4.48 16.78
C ASN A 23 -45.18 -4.73 16.61
N LEU A 24 -44.69 -5.91 16.97
CA LEU A 24 -43.30 -6.31 16.78
C LEU A 24 -42.95 -6.35 15.29
N ARG A 25 -43.82 -6.93 14.43
CA ARG A 25 -43.66 -6.89 12.96
C ARG A 25 -43.60 -5.47 12.41
N LYS A 26 -44.47 -4.57 12.88
CA LYS A 26 -44.45 -3.14 12.47
C LYS A 26 -43.20 -2.41 12.95
N GLN A 27 -42.72 -2.70 14.16
CA GLN A 27 -41.48 -2.13 14.70
C GLN A 27 -40.26 -2.67 13.96
N LEU A 28 -40.21 -3.96 13.67
CA LEU A 28 -39.16 -4.58 12.87
C LEU A 28 -39.16 -4.02 11.44
N SER A 29 -40.32 -3.88 10.79
CA SER A 29 -40.38 -3.33 9.43
C SER A 29 -40.03 -1.84 9.35
N SER A 30 -40.43 -1.04 10.34
CA SER A 30 -40.05 0.38 10.41
C SER A 30 -38.58 0.58 10.82
N GLY A 31 -38.06 -0.27 11.71
CA GLY A 31 -36.63 -0.33 12.04
C GLY A 31 -35.78 -0.75 10.83
N LEU A 32 -36.18 -1.80 10.12
CA LEU A 32 -35.55 -2.24 8.85
C LEU A 32 -35.51 -1.10 7.82
N ALA A 33 -36.64 -0.43 7.60
CA ALA A 33 -36.71 0.69 6.66
C ALA A 33 -35.83 1.87 7.10
N TYR A 34 -35.77 2.15 8.41
CA TYR A 34 -34.89 3.18 8.96
C TYR A 34 -33.41 2.81 8.80
N TRP A 35 -33.01 1.58 9.13
CA TRP A 35 -31.64 1.11 8.97
C TRP A 35 -31.21 1.03 7.50
N ALA A 36 -32.11 0.60 6.61
CA ALA A 36 -31.87 0.66 5.16
C ALA A 36 -31.69 2.11 4.68
N PHE A 37 -32.49 3.05 5.18
CA PHE A 37 -32.34 4.47 4.86
C PHE A 37 -31.01 5.04 5.37
N VAL A 38 -30.61 4.74 6.61
CA VAL A 38 -29.33 5.22 7.15
C VAL A 38 -28.14 4.56 6.44
N GLY A 39 -28.22 3.27 6.13
CA GLY A 39 -27.23 2.59 5.29
C GLY A 39 -27.09 3.26 3.93
N LEU A 40 -28.22 3.56 3.26
CA LEU A 40 -28.24 4.28 1.97
C LEU A 40 -27.64 5.69 2.08
N MET A 41 -27.89 6.43 3.17
CA MET A 41 -27.31 7.76 3.40
C MET A 41 -25.81 7.73 3.71
N SER A 42 -25.36 6.71 4.45
CA SER A 42 -23.93 6.50 4.75
C SER A 42 -23.18 6.13 3.47
N SER A 43 -23.79 5.27 2.65
CA SER A 43 -23.27 4.87 1.34
C SER A 43 -23.36 5.97 0.29
N TRP A 44 -24.31 6.89 0.41
CA TRP A 44 -24.38 8.07 -0.45
C TRP A 44 -23.15 8.97 -0.31
N TRP A 45 -22.60 9.11 0.89
CA TRP A 45 -21.36 9.86 1.09
C TRP A 45 -20.16 9.17 0.44
N LEU A 46 -20.12 7.83 0.47
CA LEU A 46 -19.14 7.05 -0.26
C LEU A 46 -19.31 7.16 -1.77
N ILE A 47 -20.54 7.16 -2.29
CA ILE A 47 -20.84 7.37 -3.73
C ILE A 47 -20.53 8.81 -4.14
N PHE A 48 -20.78 9.80 -3.27
CA PHE A 48 -20.40 11.18 -3.52
C PHE A 48 -18.88 11.31 -3.53
N TYR A 49 -18.19 10.79 -2.52
CA TYR A 49 -16.72 10.73 -2.48
C TYR A 49 -16.13 9.90 -3.64
N ALA A 50 -16.83 8.84 -4.06
CA ALA A 50 -16.53 8.04 -5.26
C ALA A 50 -16.64 8.87 -6.52
N SER A 51 -17.68 9.69 -6.63
CA SER A 51 -17.91 10.58 -7.76
C SER A 51 -16.90 11.73 -7.80
N LEU A 52 -16.29 12.05 -6.65
CA LEU A 52 -15.11 12.92 -6.59
C LEU A 52 -13.82 12.20 -7.05
N ASN A 53 -13.83 10.88 -7.17
CA ASN A 53 -12.67 10.04 -7.48
C ASN A 53 -12.79 9.33 -8.84
N ARG A 54 -11.64 9.05 -9.47
CA ARG A 54 -11.55 8.52 -10.85
C ARG A 54 -12.05 7.06 -11.03
N TYR A 55 -12.64 6.42 -9.99
CA TYR A 55 -12.97 4.97 -9.92
C TYR A 55 -14.40 4.70 -9.45
N VAL A 56 -15.38 5.38 -10.07
CA VAL A 56 -16.78 5.36 -9.64
C VAL A 56 -17.34 3.94 -9.48
N ILE A 57 -17.00 3.00 -10.37
CA ILE A 57 -17.51 1.62 -10.31
C ILE A 57 -17.06 0.91 -9.03
N ASP A 58 -15.77 0.92 -8.73
CA ASP A 58 -15.19 0.22 -7.57
C ASP A 58 -15.77 0.74 -6.26
N TYR A 59 -15.91 2.07 -6.15
CA TYR A 59 -16.49 2.68 -4.98
C TYR A 59 -18.02 2.54 -4.91
N VAL A 60 -18.74 2.47 -6.03
CA VAL A 60 -20.17 2.12 -6.05
C VAL A 60 -20.34 0.70 -5.52
N ILE A 61 -19.52 -0.26 -5.96
CA ILE A 61 -19.53 -1.62 -5.45
C ILE A 61 -19.23 -1.64 -3.95
N LEU A 62 -18.16 -0.96 -3.52
CA LEU A 62 -17.83 -0.81 -2.09
C LEU A 62 -19.00 -0.22 -1.29
N SER A 63 -19.68 0.79 -1.82
CA SER A 63 -20.85 1.41 -1.17
C SER A 63 -22.02 0.43 -1.04
N ILE A 64 -22.24 -0.45 -2.02
CA ILE A 64 -23.26 -1.50 -1.94
C ILE A 64 -22.92 -2.46 -0.81
N TYR A 65 -21.68 -2.96 -0.76
CA TYR A 65 -21.23 -3.84 0.32
C TYR A 65 -21.35 -3.18 1.69
N LEU A 66 -20.89 -1.93 1.84
CA LEU A 66 -21.02 -1.19 3.08
C LEU A 66 -22.49 -0.99 3.48
N THR A 67 -23.38 -0.67 2.53
CA THR A 67 -24.83 -0.61 2.78
C THR A 67 -25.35 -1.93 3.35
N LEU A 68 -24.99 -3.06 2.74
CA LEU A 68 -25.43 -4.38 3.16
C LEU A 68 -24.93 -4.71 4.57
N ILE A 69 -23.67 -4.37 4.88
CA ILE A 69 -23.07 -4.51 6.21
C ILE A 69 -23.83 -3.66 7.24
N PHE A 70 -24.13 -2.41 6.92
CA PHE A 70 -24.93 -1.52 7.78
C PHE A 70 -26.34 -2.06 8.03
N ILE A 71 -27.00 -2.59 7.00
CA ILE A 71 -28.32 -3.22 7.16
C ILE A 71 -28.22 -4.42 8.09
N ALA A 72 -27.23 -5.30 7.91
CA ALA A 72 -27.05 -6.48 8.74
C ALA A 72 -26.74 -6.12 10.21
N LEU A 73 -25.83 -5.17 10.45
CA LEU A 73 -25.50 -4.70 11.79
C LEU A 73 -26.67 -3.98 12.46
N GLY A 74 -27.36 -3.10 11.72
CA GLY A 74 -28.56 -2.40 12.20
C GLY A 74 -29.68 -3.37 12.57
N LEU A 75 -29.81 -4.48 11.85
CA LEU A 75 -30.73 -5.57 12.20
C LEU A 75 -30.34 -6.25 13.51
N ILE A 76 -29.07 -6.62 13.68
CA ILE A 76 -28.57 -7.28 14.90
C ILE A 76 -28.76 -6.37 16.13
N VAL A 77 -28.30 -5.12 16.04
CA VAL A 77 -28.39 -4.14 17.13
C VAL A 77 -29.84 -3.75 17.39
N GLY A 78 -30.62 -3.53 16.33
CA GLY A 78 -32.05 -3.26 16.43
C GLY A 78 -32.80 -4.38 17.14
N LEU A 79 -32.47 -5.64 16.86
CA LEU A 79 -33.04 -6.80 17.54
C LEU A 79 -32.61 -6.85 19.02
N ALA A 80 -31.34 -6.57 19.32
CA ALA A 80 -30.83 -6.52 20.70
C ALA A 80 -31.50 -5.41 21.53
N VAL A 81 -31.61 -4.20 20.97
CA VAL A 81 -32.29 -3.06 21.62
C VAL A 81 -33.79 -3.32 21.77
N ALA A 82 -34.45 -3.86 20.74
CA ALA A 82 -35.87 -4.23 20.84
C ALA A 82 -36.10 -5.29 21.93
N THR A 83 -35.19 -6.26 22.06
CA THR A 83 -35.21 -7.28 23.11
C THR A 83 -35.00 -6.66 24.49
N LEU A 84 -34.03 -5.75 24.63
CA LEU A 84 -33.77 -5.03 25.88
C LEU A 84 -34.96 -4.15 26.30
N LEU A 85 -35.51 -3.36 25.38
CA LEU A 85 -36.70 -2.53 25.62
C LEU A 85 -37.93 -3.39 25.95
N PHE A 86 -38.04 -4.57 25.34
CA PHE A 86 -39.07 -5.54 25.68
C PHE A 86 -38.89 -6.03 27.13
N LEU A 87 -37.68 -6.44 27.52
CA LEU A 87 -37.36 -6.85 28.90
C LEU A 87 -37.64 -5.75 29.91
N ILE A 88 -37.25 -4.50 29.62
CA ILE A 88 -37.56 -3.33 30.45
C ILE A 88 -39.08 -3.11 30.53
N SER A 89 -39.81 -3.31 29.43
CA SER A 89 -41.27 -3.13 29.42
C SER A 89 -42.04 -4.17 30.24
N LEU A 90 -41.42 -5.29 30.59
CA LEU A 90 -41.97 -6.26 31.54
C LEU A 90 -42.04 -5.68 32.97
N PHE A 91 -41.19 -4.68 33.27
CA PHE A 91 -41.24 -3.91 34.52
C PHE A 91 -42.19 -2.71 34.35
N LYS A 92 -43.45 -2.93 34.73
CA LYS A 92 -44.59 -2.00 34.60
C LYS A 92 -44.26 -0.53 34.96
N SER A 93 -43.96 0.31 33.96
CA SER A 93 -44.21 1.75 34.07
C SER A 93 -44.80 2.30 32.76
N ASN A 94 -45.91 3.02 32.88
CA ASN A 94 -46.67 3.60 31.77
C ASN A 94 -45.95 4.80 31.10
N VAL A 95 -44.80 5.22 31.63
CA VAL A 95 -44.07 6.42 31.15
C VAL A 95 -43.26 6.13 29.89
N LEU A 96 -42.73 4.92 29.71
CA LEU A 96 -41.91 4.59 28.53
C LEU A 96 -42.70 4.45 27.23
N GLY A 97 -44.01 4.23 27.28
CA GLY A 97 -44.84 3.97 26.10
C GLY A 97 -44.81 5.07 25.03
N ARG A 98 -44.62 6.34 25.44
CA ARG A 98 -44.58 7.51 24.53
C ARG A 98 -43.19 7.77 23.93
N PHE A 99 -42.13 7.26 24.55
CA PHE A 99 -40.74 7.48 24.12
C PHE A 99 -40.12 6.28 23.37
N LYS A 100 -40.85 5.17 23.19
CA LYS A 100 -40.35 3.96 22.51
C LYS A 100 -39.74 4.21 21.14
N TYR A 101 -40.33 5.10 20.35
CA TYR A 101 -39.81 5.46 19.02
C TYR A 101 -38.67 6.47 19.10
N LEU A 102 -38.69 7.39 20.06
CA LEU A 102 -37.64 8.39 20.24
C LEU A 102 -36.34 7.75 20.72
N GLY A 103 -36.41 6.77 21.62
CA GLY A 103 -35.26 5.98 22.06
C GLY A 103 -34.63 5.19 20.92
N LEU A 104 -35.45 4.53 20.08
CA LEU A 104 -34.99 3.81 18.88
C LEU A 104 -34.33 4.74 17.85
N ILE A 105 -34.88 5.93 17.65
CA ILE A 105 -34.30 6.95 16.75
C ILE A 105 -32.99 7.49 17.31
N ILE A 106 -32.92 7.84 18.60
CA ILE A 106 -31.69 8.35 19.23
C ILE A 106 -30.62 7.27 19.26
N SER A 107 -30.95 6.01 19.60
CA SER A 107 -29.99 4.91 19.54
C SER A 107 -29.56 4.60 18.12
N GLY A 108 -30.48 4.73 17.15
CA GLY A 108 -30.19 4.59 15.73
C GLY A 108 -29.24 5.67 15.22
N LEU A 109 -29.47 6.93 15.57
CA LEU A 109 -28.61 8.06 15.25
C LEU A 109 -27.26 7.96 15.97
N ALA A 110 -27.24 7.61 17.24
CA ALA A 110 -26.01 7.46 18.03
C ALA A 110 -25.16 6.26 17.54
N PHE A 111 -25.79 5.14 17.21
CA PHE A 111 -25.10 3.98 16.62
C PHE A 111 -24.64 4.28 15.20
N SER A 112 -25.43 4.98 14.39
CA SER A 112 -25.03 5.37 13.04
C SER A 112 -23.91 6.42 13.07
N PHE A 113 -23.92 7.33 14.05
CA PHE A 113 -22.84 8.26 14.32
C PHE A 113 -21.57 7.52 14.77
N LEU A 114 -21.69 6.59 15.72
CA LEU A 114 -20.58 5.77 16.20
C LEU A 114 -20.03 4.86 15.09
N MET A 115 -20.88 4.25 14.28
CA MET A 115 -20.47 3.41 13.16
C MET A 115 -19.90 4.22 12.00
N SER A 116 -20.41 5.43 11.75
CA SER A 116 -19.81 6.36 10.80
C SER A 116 -18.43 6.79 11.29
N LEU A 117 -18.26 7.07 12.59
CA LEU A 117 -16.94 7.29 13.18
C LEU A 117 -16.03 6.06 13.01
N VAL A 118 -16.52 4.85 13.27
CA VAL A 118 -15.74 3.60 13.12
C VAL A 118 -15.38 3.33 11.65
N LEU A 119 -16.28 3.56 10.70
CA LEU A 119 -16.03 3.36 9.27
C LEU A 119 -15.16 4.45 8.66
N LEU A 120 -15.40 5.72 9.01
CA LEU A 120 -14.54 6.83 8.64
C LEU A 120 -13.15 6.71 9.29
N SER A 121 -13.05 6.06 10.46
CA SER A 121 -11.77 5.71 11.07
C SER A 121 -11.10 4.48 10.45
N ASN A 122 -11.81 3.65 9.68
CA ASN A 122 -11.28 2.43 9.05
C ASN A 122 -11.02 2.57 7.54
N LEU A 123 -11.68 3.51 6.87
CA LEU A 123 -11.45 3.89 5.47
C LEU A 123 -10.45 5.03 5.43
N GLN A 124 -9.32 4.83 4.76
CA GLN A 124 -8.15 5.72 4.73
C GLN A 124 -8.33 7.04 3.96
N ILE A 125 -9.45 7.75 4.14
CA ILE A 125 -9.75 8.97 3.39
C ILE A 125 -9.55 10.25 4.22
N VAL A 126 -9.40 10.15 5.54
CA VAL A 126 -9.77 11.28 6.41
C VAL A 126 -8.69 11.64 7.42
N ASN A 127 -7.65 12.39 7.00
CA ASN A 127 -6.78 13.08 7.97
C ASN A 127 -6.80 14.62 7.92
N ILE A 128 -7.49 15.23 6.95
CA ILE A 128 -7.77 16.70 6.97
C ILE A 128 -9.27 16.99 6.84
N VAL A 129 -10.05 15.98 6.46
CA VAL A 129 -11.46 16.11 6.10
C VAL A 129 -12.40 15.87 7.30
N SER A 130 -11.91 15.51 8.49
CA SER A 130 -12.75 15.00 9.59
C SER A 130 -13.67 16.04 10.24
N GLY A 131 -13.24 17.28 10.44
CA GLY A 131 -14.11 18.32 10.99
C GLY A 131 -15.14 18.80 9.96
N LEU A 132 -14.66 19.12 8.75
CA LEU A 132 -15.48 19.68 7.69
C LEU A 132 -16.40 18.64 7.05
N ALA A 133 -15.97 17.40 6.82
CA ALA A 133 -16.87 16.35 6.32
C ALA A 133 -17.83 15.84 7.39
N LEU A 134 -17.47 15.81 8.67
CA LEU A 134 -18.44 15.52 9.72
C LEU A 134 -19.49 16.62 9.78
N LEU A 135 -19.08 17.89 9.69
CA LEU A 135 -19.99 19.03 9.61
C LEU A 135 -20.87 18.95 8.34
N ILE A 136 -20.28 18.69 7.17
CA ILE A 136 -21.01 18.51 5.91
C ILE A 136 -21.96 17.32 6.02
N HIS A 137 -21.56 16.19 6.64
CA HIS A 137 -22.41 15.02 6.82
C HIS A 137 -23.57 15.30 7.78
N LEU A 138 -23.33 15.99 8.89
CA LEU A 138 -24.36 16.45 9.82
C LEU A 138 -25.32 17.42 9.13
N VAL A 139 -24.80 18.35 8.30
CA VAL A 139 -25.59 19.27 7.49
C VAL A 139 -26.38 18.52 6.43
N SER A 140 -25.80 17.54 5.73
CA SER A 140 -26.47 16.71 4.73
C SER A 140 -27.56 15.83 5.33
N LEU A 141 -27.33 15.22 6.49
CA LEU A 141 -28.36 14.48 7.23
C LEU A 141 -29.50 15.43 7.63
N THR A 142 -29.16 16.61 8.16
CA THR A 142 -30.15 17.62 8.56
C THR A 142 -30.97 18.12 7.38
N LEU A 143 -30.32 18.44 6.26
CA LEU A 143 -30.96 18.84 5.01
C LEU A 143 -31.79 17.70 4.41
N GLY A 144 -31.31 16.46 4.46
CA GLY A 144 -32.03 15.27 4.02
C GLY A 144 -33.30 15.03 4.86
N PHE A 145 -33.23 15.23 6.17
CA PHE A 145 -34.40 15.22 7.06
C PHE A 145 -35.38 16.34 6.73
N LEU A 146 -34.88 17.56 6.49
CA LEU A 146 -35.69 18.71 6.12
C LEU A 146 -36.40 18.47 4.77
N LEU A 147 -35.67 17.94 3.79
CA LEU A 147 -36.17 17.62 2.47
C LEU A 147 -37.21 16.49 2.54
N ALA A 148 -36.95 15.42 3.28
CA ALA A 148 -37.93 14.34 3.50
C ALA A 148 -39.21 14.86 4.20
N TYR A 149 -39.07 15.76 5.16
CA TYR A 149 -40.19 16.43 5.83
C TYR A 149 -41.00 17.32 4.86
N LEU A 150 -40.30 18.14 4.06
CA LEU A 150 -40.90 19.02 3.05
C LEU A 150 -41.58 18.20 1.95
N CYS A 151 -40.94 17.16 1.42
CA CYS A 151 -41.54 16.22 0.46
C CYS A 151 -42.78 15.56 1.05
N ARG A 152 -42.76 15.13 2.31
CA ARG A 152 -43.95 14.56 2.98
C ARG A 152 -45.10 15.57 3.09
N ARG A 153 -44.80 16.84 3.38
CA ARG A 153 -45.77 17.95 3.42
C ARG A 153 -46.33 18.25 2.03
N LEU A 154 -45.49 18.37 1.01
CA LEU A 154 -45.88 18.64 -0.37
C LEU A 154 -46.75 17.50 -0.94
N ILE A 155 -46.40 16.24 -0.64
CA ILE A 155 -47.11 15.05 -1.12
C ILE A 155 -48.40 14.79 -0.34
N ALA A 156 -48.59 15.40 0.84
CA ALA A 156 -49.88 15.38 1.54
C ALA A 156 -51.01 15.98 0.69
N PHE A 157 -50.68 16.94 -0.19
CA PHE A 157 -51.63 17.58 -1.11
C PHE A 157 -51.95 16.75 -2.37
N ILE A 158 -51.14 15.75 -2.69
CA ILE A 158 -51.33 14.90 -3.86
C ILE A 158 -52.36 13.80 -3.52
N LYS A 159 -53.47 13.67 -4.25
CA LYS A 159 -54.49 12.62 -4.00
C LYS A 159 -54.09 11.28 -4.63
N LEU A 160 -53.07 10.62 -4.09
CA LEU A 160 -52.64 9.28 -4.50
C LEU A 160 -52.74 8.25 -3.35
N PRO A 161 -52.90 6.95 -3.66
CA PRO A 161 -52.82 5.89 -2.66
C PRO A 161 -51.48 5.89 -1.92
N ALA A 162 -51.48 5.56 -0.63
CA ALA A 162 -50.29 5.63 0.22
C ALA A 162 -49.10 4.80 -0.28
N LYS A 163 -49.36 3.63 -0.90
CA LYS A 163 -48.33 2.80 -1.55
C LYS A 163 -47.69 3.51 -2.74
N THR A 164 -48.49 4.11 -3.62
CA THR A 164 -48.01 4.82 -4.82
C THR A 164 -47.18 6.06 -4.44
N LYS A 165 -47.60 6.80 -3.40
CA LYS A 165 -46.82 7.92 -2.87
C LYS A 165 -45.45 7.49 -2.37
N SER A 166 -45.39 6.36 -1.66
CA SER A 166 -44.13 5.83 -1.11
C SER A 166 -43.16 5.40 -2.20
N VAL A 167 -43.69 4.77 -3.28
CA VAL A 167 -42.90 4.40 -4.46
C VAL A 167 -42.37 5.65 -5.17
N LEU A 168 -43.22 6.64 -5.42
CA LEU A 168 -42.83 7.88 -6.10
C LEU A 168 -41.76 8.65 -5.32
N ILE A 169 -41.88 8.74 -3.99
CA ILE A 169 -40.86 9.33 -3.12
C ILE A 169 -39.55 8.59 -3.26
N SER A 170 -39.59 7.26 -3.21
CA SER A 170 -38.39 6.43 -3.31
C SER A 170 -37.71 6.60 -4.67
N VAL A 171 -38.48 6.70 -5.76
CA VAL A 171 -37.96 6.93 -7.11
C VAL A 171 -37.34 8.33 -7.23
N ILE A 172 -38.05 9.40 -6.85
CA ILE A 172 -37.51 10.76 -6.91
C ILE A 172 -36.25 10.88 -6.06
N PHE A 173 -36.28 10.28 -4.87
CA PHE A 173 -35.14 10.26 -3.97
C PHE A 173 -33.95 9.52 -4.59
N LEU A 174 -34.15 8.30 -5.12
CA LEU A 174 -33.09 7.57 -5.83
C LEU A 174 -32.58 8.33 -7.06
N THR A 175 -33.45 8.98 -7.82
CA THR A 175 -33.04 9.77 -8.98
C THR A 175 -32.17 10.96 -8.56
N LEU A 176 -32.56 11.71 -7.53
CA LEU A 176 -31.75 12.82 -7.02
C LEU A 176 -30.44 12.32 -6.38
N LEU A 177 -30.49 11.18 -5.69
CA LEU A 177 -29.35 10.49 -5.09
C LEU A 177 -28.27 10.18 -6.14
N LEU A 178 -28.70 9.74 -7.33
CA LEU A 178 -27.83 9.34 -8.44
C LEU A 178 -27.45 10.51 -9.37
N ALA A 179 -28.37 11.45 -9.61
CA ALA A 179 -28.17 12.54 -10.57
C ALA A 179 -27.30 13.68 -10.01
N VAL A 180 -27.40 14.00 -8.72
CA VAL A 180 -26.62 15.11 -8.12
C VAL A 180 -25.11 14.85 -8.19
N PRO A 181 -24.57 13.65 -7.84
CA PRO A 181 -23.17 13.33 -8.05
C PRO A 181 -22.75 13.32 -9.53
N ALA A 182 -23.64 12.91 -10.44
CA ALA A 182 -23.35 12.90 -11.88
C ALA A 182 -23.29 14.30 -12.50
N ILE A 183 -24.05 15.26 -11.97
CA ILE A 183 -24.14 16.65 -12.48
C ILE A 183 -23.12 17.57 -11.80
N PHE A 184 -22.90 17.40 -10.49
CA PHE A 184 -22.06 18.28 -9.67
C PHE A 184 -20.77 17.62 -9.17
N GLY A 185 -20.59 16.32 -9.38
CA GLY A 185 -19.30 15.67 -9.17
C GLY A 185 -18.27 16.25 -10.13
N PRO A 186 -16.99 16.35 -9.74
CA PRO A 186 -15.93 16.83 -10.60
C PRO A 186 -15.93 15.96 -11.87
N SER A 187 -15.97 16.63 -13.01
CA SER A 187 -15.81 16.01 -14.32
C SER A 187 -14.45 15.32 -14.37
N THR A 188 -14.40 14.02 -14.10
CA THR A 188 -13.20 13.19 -14.31
C THR A 188 -13.11 12.86 -15.79
N LYS A 189 -12.79 13.84 -16.64
CA LYS A 189 -12.19 13.50 -17.92
C LYS A 189 -10.93 12.70 -17.60
N ARG A 190 -10.79 11.51 -18.20
CA ARG A 190 -9.50 10.84 -18.21
C ARG A 190 -8.58 11.78 -18.96
N ASP A 191 -7.55 12.31 -18.31
CA ASP A 191 -6.48 13.05 -18.97
C ASP A 191 -5.66 12.04 -19.78
N ILE A 192 -6.24 11.52 -20.86
CA ILE A 192 -5.54 10.65 -21.82
C ILE A 192 -4.72 11.59 -22.67
N ILE A 193 -3.48 11.79 -22.25
CA ILE A 193 -2.49 12.55 -22.99
C ILE A 193 -1.76 11.60 -23.92
N ASP A 194 -1.69 11.99 -25.19
CA ASP A 194 -0.90 11.34 -26.23
C ASP A 194 0.57 11.73 -26.03
N ILE A 195 1.31 10.89 -25.29
CA ILE A 195 2.70 11.15 -24.91
C ILE A 195 3.62 11.33 -26.13
N GLY A 196 3.32 10.66 -27.24
CA GLY A 196 4.08 10.79 -28.49
C GLY A 196 4.14 12.23 -29.01
N LYS A 197 3.10 13.04 -28.72
CA LYS A 197 3.00 14.45 -29.13
C LYS A 197 3.57 15.46 -28.13
N VAL A 198 3.99 15.03 -26.95
CA VAL A 198 4.62 15.93 -25.97
C VAL A 198 5.95 16.42 -26.56
N GLU A 199 6.14 17.74 -26.60
CA GLU A 199 7.40 18.35 -27.01
C GLU A 199 8.48 18.07 -25.97
N THR A 200 9.66 17.66 -26.43
CA THR A 200 10.82 17.28 -25.61
C THR A 200 12.07 17.90 -26.23
N ASN A 201 13.08 18.20 -25.41
CA ASN A 201 14.39 18.67 -25.83
C ASN A 201 15.46 17.65 -25.40
N PRO A 202 15.62 16.52 -26.12
CA PRO A 202 16.48 15.42 -25.68
C PRO A 202 17.92 15.87 -25.43
N THR A 203 18.49 15.41 -24.33
CA THR A 203 19.88 15.70 -23.93
C THR A 203 20.88 14.72 -24.56
N GLY A 204 20.40 13.56 -25.03
CA GLY A 204 21.25 12.44 -25.49
C GLY A 204 21.81 11.57 -24.36
N LEU A 205 21.44 11.85 -23.11
CA LEU A 205 21.86 11.08 -21.95
C LEU A 205 21.02 9.81 -21.76
N LYS A 206 21.65 8.81 -21.16
CA LYS A 206 21.03 7.58 -20.68
C LYS A 206 21.11 7.49 -19.17
N VAL A 207 20.29 6.64 -18.57
CA VAL A 207 20.34 6.36 -17.13
C VAL A 207 20.38 4.87 -16.89
N ALA A 208 21.33 4.45 -16.05
CA ALA A 208 21.40 3.11 -15.48
C ALA A 208 21.18 3.24 -13.97
N MET A 209 20.05 2.74 -13.48
CA MET A 209 19.57 2.95 -12.12
C MET A 209 19.55 1.64 -11.33
N ILE A 210 20.08 1.67 -10.11
CA ILE A 210 19.97 0.57 -9.14
C ILE A 210 19.20 1.09 -7.91
N GLY A 211 18.06 0.47 -7.64
CA GLY A 211 17.34 0.61 -6.38
C GLY A 211 17.79 -0.45 -5.38
N VAL A 212 18.39 -0.03 -4.27
CA VAL A 212 18.80 -0.91 -3.17
C VAL A 212 17.86 -0.65 -2.00
N ASP A 213 16.92 -1.58 -1.75
CA ASP A 213 15.91 -1.41 -0.70
C ASP A 213 16.56 -1.24 0.69
N ALA A 214 16.09 -0.26 1.45
CA ALA A 214 16.58 0.12 2.78
C ALA A 214 18.05 0.57 2.93
N ALA A 215 18.83 0.75 1.84
CA ALA A 215 20.23 1.14 1.96
C ALA A 215 20.42 2.47 2.72
N CYS A 216 21.34 2.49 3.69
CA CYS A 216 21.45 3.59 4.64
C CYS A 216 22.89 4.03 4.95
N TRP A 217 23.10 5.34 5.09
CA TRP A 217 24.43 5.94 5.29
C TRP A 217 25.10 5.55 6.61
N ASN A 218 24.33 5.19 7.64
CA ASN A 218 24.85 4.69 8.92
C ASN A 218 25.53 3.32 8.80
N VAL A 219 25.34 2.58 7.72
CA VAL A 219 26.11 1.37 7.39
C VAL A 219 27.16 1.66 6.31
N ILE A 220 26.80 2.43 5.29
CA ILE A 220 27.70 2.75 4.16
C ILE A 220 28.94 3.53 4.63
N ASP A 221 28.78 4.61 5.40
CA ASP A 221 29.89 5.48 5.79
C ASP A 221 30.97 4.77 6.62
N PRO A 222 30.63 3.96 7.66
CA PRO A 222 31.62 3.14 8.35
C PRO A 222 32.36 2.18 7.42
N LEU A 223 31.65 1.50 6.51
CA LEU A 223 32.27 0.50 5.63
C LEU A 223 33.15 1.14 4.55
N ILE A 224 32.82 2.34 4.07
CA ILE A 224 33.73 3.14 3.23
C ILE A 224 35.02 3.47 4.00
N LYS A 225 34.92 3.91 5.26
CA LYS A 225 36.10 4.23 6.09
C LYS A 225 36.97 3.01 6.37
N GLU A 226 36.37 1.83 6.45
CA GLU A 226 37.07 0.54 6.57
C GLU A 226 37.65 0.04 5.24
N GLY A 227 37.39 0.73 4.13
CA GLY A 227 37.88 0.34 2.80
C GLY A 227 37.12 -0.84 2.18
N LYS A 228 35.91 -1.14 2.65
CA LYS A 228 35.11 -2.29 2.21
C LYS A 228 34.14 -1.99 1.06
N LEU A 229 33.80 -0.72 0.82
CA LEU A 229 32.84 -0.31 -0.22
C LEU A 229 33.50 0.67 -1.19
N GLN A 230 34.23 0.16 -2.18
CA GLN A 230 35.03 1.01 -3.06
C GLN A 230 34.18 1.69 -4.12
N THR A 231 33.13 1.02 -4.62
CA THR A 231 32.24 1.60 -5.63
C THR A 231 31.36 2.69 -5.01
N TYR A 232 30.80 2.45 -3.82
CA TYR A 232 30.12 3.51 -3.06
C TYR A 232 31.06 4.69 -2.76
N LYS A 233 32.33 4.45 -2.40
CA LYS A 233 33.31 5.51 -2.20
C LYS A 233 33.51 6.35 -3.47
N MET A 234 33.61 5.70 -4.64
CA MET A 234 33.71 6.38 -5.93
C MET A 234 32.47 7.25 -6.19
N LEU A 235 31.25 6.75 -5.95
CA LEU A 235 30.02 7.54 -6.07
C LEU A 235 30.01 8.76 -5.14
N VAL A 236 30.64 8.63 -3.98
CA VAL A 236 30.75 9.68 -2.95
C VAL A 236 31.78 10.75 -3.32
N ASP A 237 32.91 10.37 -3.90
CA ASP A 237 34.04 11.26 -4.19
C ASP A 237 33.95 11.90 -5.58
N GLU A 238 33.59 11.11 -6.59
CA GLU A 238 33.57 11.53 -8.01
C GLU A 238 32.16 11.83 -8.51
N GLY A 239 31.14 11.61 -7.67
CA GLY A 239 29.74 11.83 -7.99
C GLY A 239 29.05 12.85 -7.09
N ALA A 240 27.73 12.86 -7.15
CA ALA A 240 26.87 13.64 -6.25
C ALA A 240 26.06 12.69 -5.38
N SER A 241 26.14 12.82 -4.05
CA SER A 241 25.50 11.87 -3.12
C SER A 241 24.96 12.54 -1.88
N GLY A 242 23.94 11.94 -1.26
CA GLY A 242 23.37 12.45 -0.02
C GLY A 242 22.18 11.64 0.48
N VAL A 243 21.47 12.21 1.45
CA VAL A 243 20.28 11.59 2.04
C VAL A 243 19.09 11.78 1.12
N LEU A 244 18.38 10.69 0.82
CA LEU A 244 17.10 10.72 0.13
C LEU A 244 15.98 10.55 1.14
N MET A 245 15.21 11.61 1.38
CA MET A 245 14.14 11.58 2.37
C MET A 245 12.94 10.80 1.84
N SER A 246 12.67 9.69 2.52
CA SER A 246 11.45 8.90 2.36
C SER A 246 10.23 9.65 2.88
N ARG A 247 9.05 9.08 2.65
CA ARG A 247 7.78 9.60 3.13
C ARG A 247 7.11 8.60 4.02
N ARG A 248 6.65 9.08 5.18
CA ARG A 248 5.70 8.33 5.99
C ARG A 248 4.31 8.50 5.39
N SER A 249 3.69 7.38 5.08
CA SER A 249 2.30 7.33 4.66
C SER A 249 1.42 8.04 5.69
N LYS A 250 0.73 9.09 5.23
CA LYS A 250 -0.20 9.88 6.06
C LYS A 250 -1.47 9.08 6.43
N PHE A 251 -1.65 7.91 5.82
CA PHE A 251 -2.82 7.04 5.95
C PHE A 251 -2.57 5.81 6.83
N LEU A 252 -1.31 5.44 7.02
CA LEU A 252 -0.90 4.18 7.65
C LEU A 252 0.14 4.36 8.79
N PRO A 253 0.14 5.43 9.62
CA PRO A 253 1.19 5.60 10.62
C PRO A 253 1.21 4.53 11.71
N MET A 254 0.16 3.69 11.82
CA MET A 254 -0.03 2.74 12.94
C MET A 254 -0.45 1.32 12.55
N ARG A 255 -0.46 0.97 11.26
CA ARG A 255 -1.04 -0.31 10.81
C ARG A 255 -0.02 -1.43 10.65
N SER A 256 1.09 -1.19 9.96
CA SER A 256 2.27 -2.02 10.14
C SER A 256 2.93 -1.53 11.43
N LYS A 257 2.71 -2.27 12.52
CA LYS A 257 3.32 -1.98 13.82
C LYS A 257 4.85 -1.93 13.73
N ASP A 258 5.41 -2.47 12.64
CA ASP A 258 6.84 -2.55 12.36
C ASP A 258 7.36 -1.60 11.24
N GLY A 259 6.49 -0.87 10.52
CA GLY A 259 6.93 0.00 9.41
C GLY A 259 6.83 1.51 9.62
N MET A 260 6.10 1.98 10.65
CA MET A 260 5.84 3.43 10.91
C MET A 260 5.28 4.22 9.72
N GLY A 261 4.60 3.54 8.79
CA GLY A 261 4.08 4.11 7.55
C GLY A 261 5.13 4.29 6.45
N ILE A 262 6.36 3.81 6.62
CA ILE A 262 7.38 3.67 5.58
C ILE A 262 7.13 2.31 4.94
N LEU A 263 6.59 2.30 3.72
CA LEU A 263 6.11 1.09 3.04
C LEU A 263 6.66 1.07 1.61
N SER A 264 7.56 0.14 1.33
CA SER A 264 8.32 0.07 0.08
C SER A 264 7.43 0.09 -1.17
N PRO A 265 6.30 -0.65 -1.28
CA PRO A 265 5.43 -0.58 -2.45
C PRO A 265 4.93 0.82 -2.78
N SER A 266 4.57 1.57 -1.73
CA SER A 266 4.09 2.94 -1.86
C SER A 266 5.22 3.88 -2.27
N ILE A 267 6.39 3.73 -1.67
CA ILE A 267 7.52 4.64 -1.90
C ILE A 267 8.14 4.39 -3.27
N TRP A 268 8.36 3.14 -3.67
CA TRP A 268 8.82 2.80 -5.01
C TRP A 268 7.84 3.27 -6.10
N GLU A 269 6.53 3.20 -5.87
CA GLU A 269 5.58 3.79 -6.82
C GLU A 269 5.66 5.34 -6.84
N SER A 270 5.88 5.99 -5.70
CA SER A 270 6.16 7.43 -5.65
C SER A 270 7.45 7.80 -6.39
N ILE A 271 8.52 7.00 -6.28
CA ILE A 271 9.77 7.15 -7.05
C ILE A 271 9.50 7.04 -8.55
N ALA A 272 8.71 6.06 -8.97
CA ALA A 272 8.40 5.83 -10.38
C ALA A 272 7.49 6.89 -10.99
N THR A 273 6.69 7.61 -10.19
CA THR A 273 5.63 8.50 -10.68
C THR A 273 5.82 9.97 -10.33
N GLY A 274 6.58 10.28 -9.28
CA GLY A 274 6.67 11.63 -8.71
C GLY A 274 5.39 12.10 -7.99
N LEU A 275 4.46 11.17 -7.72
CA LEU A 275 3.12 11.45 -7.18
C LEU A 275 2.92 10.83 -5.79
N SER A 276 1.91 11.31 -5.04
CA SER A 276 1.55 10.71 -3.75
C SER A 276 0.68 9.46 -3.87
N GLU A 277 0.55 8.74 -2.75
CA GLU A 277 -0.25 7.52 -2.61
C GLU A 277 -1.71 7.71 -3.06
N CYS A 278 -2.27 8.89 -2.78
CA CYS A 278 -3.62 9.25 -3.22
C CYS A 278 -3.77 9.31 -4.74
N GLU A 279 -2.69 9.71 -5.41
CA GLU A 279 -2.67 10.01 -6.84
C GLU A 279 -2.33 8.75 -7.64
N HIS A 280 -1.26 8.05 -7.26
CA HIS A 280 -0.83 6.81 -7.91
C HIS A 280 -1.58 5.56 -7.42
N GLY A 281 -2.23 5.59 -6.25
CA GLY A 281 -3.16 4.56 -5.78
C GLY A 281 -2.54 3.31 -5.15
N ILE A 282 -1.22 3.27 -4.99
CA ILE A 282 -0.50 2.19 -4.29
C ILE A 282 -0.24 2.66 -2.86
N PHE A 283 -0.73 1.92 -1.86
CA PHE A 283 -0.72 2.35 -0.46
C PHE A 283 0.12 1.46 0.46
N ASP A 284 0.18 0.16 0.19
CA ASP A 284 0.74 -0.85 1.08
C ASP A 284 1.11 -2.13 0.28
N PHE A 285 1.66 -3.15 0.93
CA PHE A 285 1.93 -4.47 0.38
C PHE A 285 0.66 -5.27 0.07
N HIS A 286 -0.46 -4.88 0.68
CA HIS A 286 -1.75 -5.53 0.52
C HIS A 286 -2.87 -4.52 0.30
N SER A 287 -3.88 -4.97 -0.42
CA SER A 287 -5.12 -4.23 -0.64
C SER A 287 -6.31 -5.14 -0.37
N TYR A 288 -7.50 -4.57 -0.21
CA TYR A 288 -8.73 -5.36 -0.11
C TYR A 288 -9.51 -5.22 -1.40
N ARG A 289 -9.79 -6.34 -2.05
CA ARG A 289 -10.62 -6.37 -3.25
C ARG A 289 -11.94 -7.06 -2.94
N PHE A 290 -13.05 -6.37 -3.18
CA PHE A 290 -14.38 -6.98 -3.06
C PHE A 290 -14.79 -7.57 -4.42
N PRO A 291 -15.62 -8.63 -4.42
CA PRO A 291 -16.07 -9.23 -5.68
C PRO A 291 -16.72 -8.18 -6.60
N GLY A 292 -16.21 -8.09 -7.82
CA GLY A 292 -16.63 -7.13 -8.85
C GLY A 292 -15.79 -5.86 -8.96
N MET A 293 -14.86 -5.61 -8.03
CA MET A 293 -13.92 -4.48 -8.12
C MET A 293 -12.73 -4.80 -9.02
N ASN A 294 -12.25 -3.79 -9.73
CA ASN A 294 -11.04 -3.87 -10.56
C ASN A 294 -9.78 -3.55 -9.75
N HIS A 295 -9.87 -2.61 -8.80
CA HIS A 295 -8.73 -2.17 -7.98
C HIS A 295 -8.96 -2.50 -6.52
N GLY A 296 -7.88 -2.81 -5.80
CA GLY A 296 -7.92 -2.93 -4.36
C GLY A 296 -8.15 -1.58 -3.66
N VAL A 297 -8.77 -1.62 -2.47
CA VAL A 297 -8.90 -0.46 -1.59
C VAL A 297 -8.12 -0.66 -0.29
N PRO A 298 -7.52 0.41 0.26
CA PRO A 298 -6.78 0.31 1.51
C PRO A 298 -7.75 0.38 2.71
N LEU A 299 -8.06 -0.76 3.33
CA LEU A 299 -8.91 -0.84 4.53
C LEU A 299 -8.11 -1.20 5.76
N LEU A 300 -8.16 -0.44 6.86
CA LEU A 300 -7.32 -0.57 8.07
C LEU A 300 -7.39 -1.89 8.86
N ARG A 301 -8.44 -2.70 8.69
CA ARG A 301 -8.59 -4.01 9.35
C ARG A 301 -9.15 -5.03 8.39
N GLN A 302 -8.87 -6.31 8.68
CA GLN A 302 -9.44 -7.42 7.94
C GLN A 302 -10.96 -7.30 7.90
N SER A 303 -11.49 -7.14 6.70
CA SER A 303 -12.92 -7.17 6.44
C SER A 303 -13.36 -8.62 6.38
N THR A 304 -14.51 -8.94 6.99
CA THR A 304 -15.16 -10.25 6.81
C THR A 304 -15.73 -10.44 5.40
N PHE A 305 -15.75 -9.39 4.57
CA PHE A 305 -16.41 -9.37 3.26
C PHE A 305 -15.48 -9.07 2.08
N GLY A 306 -14.25 -8.62 2.34
CA GLY A 306 -13.24 -8.35 1.31
C GLY A 306 -12.06 -9.29 1.49
N GLU A 307 -11.54 -9.83 0.39
CA GLU A 307 -10.38 -10.70 0.44
C GLU A 307 -9.10 -9.85 0.55
N LEU A 308 -8.18 -10.27 1.40
CA LEU A 308 -6.85 -9.69 1.49
C LEU A 308 -6.07 -10.11 0.23
N ASP A 309 -5.85 -9.16 -0.67
CA ASP A 309 -5.10 -9.36 -1.89
C ASP A 309 -3.73 -8.70 -1.79
N LEU A 310 -2.75 -9.21 -2.53
CA LEU A 310 -1.46 -8.55 -2.64
C LEU A 310 -1.58 -7.34 -3.56
N THR A 311 -0.87 -6.27 -3.23
CA THR A 311 -0.81 -5.11 -4.11
C THR A 311 -0.04 -5.48 -5.38
N ILE A 312 -0.65 -5.21 -6.53
CA ILE A 312 -0.14 -5.57 -7.84
C ILE A 312 -0.18 -4.37 -8.78
N SER A 313 0.52 -4.49 -9.90
CA SER A 313 0.69 -3.44 -10.92
C SER A 313 -0.64 -2.80 -11.30
N VAL A 314 -1.71 -3.58 -11.49
CA VAL A 314 -3.04 -3.05 -11.91
C VAL A 314 -3.71 -2.16 -10.86
N ASP A 315 -3.27 -2.15 -9.61
CA ASP A 315 -3.85 -1.28 -8.57
C ASP A 315 -3.42 0.20 -8.75
N ARG A 316 -2.36 0.45 -9.54
CA ARG A 316 -1.85 1.79 -9.79
C ARG A 316 -2.75 2.61 -10.71
N ARG A 317 -2.59 3.93 -10.65
CA ARG A 317 -3.52 4.91 -11.25
C ARG A 317 -2.85 5.91 -12.18
N ARG A 318 -1.52 5.86 -12.28
CA ARG A 318 -0.70 6.85 -12.97
C ARG A 318 0.38 6.15 -13.77
N ARG A 319 0.86 6.84 -14.80
CA ARG A 319 1.96 6.34 -15.62
C ARG A 319 3.25 6.37 -14.83
N ARG A 320 4.03 5.31 -14.94
CA ARG A 320 5.38 5.21 -14.39
C ARG A 320 6.37 5.80 -15.39
N ILE A 321 7.53 6.25 -14.91
CA ILE A 321 8.52 6.97 -15.71
C ILE A 321 8.90 6.20 -16.98
N TRP A 322 9.16 4.90 -16.89
CA TRP A 322 9.52 4.09 -18.05
C TRP A 322 8.40 3.94 -19.07
N GLU A 323 7.13 4.05 -18.67
CA GLU A 323 6.00 4.05 -19.62
C GLU A 323 5.98 5.37 -20.39
N ILE A 324 6.27 6.49 -19.72
CA ILE A 324 6.37 7.81 -20.34
C ILE A 324 7.51 7.84 -21.36
N LEU A 325 8.69 7.33 -20.96
CA LEU A 325 9.87 7.27 -21.83
C LEU A 325 9.65 6.32 -23.01
N ASP A 326 9.15 5.10 -22.76
CA ASP A 326 8.86 4.12 -23.81
C ASP A 326 7.83 4.61 -24.83
N ASN A 327 6.79 5.33 -24.39
CA ASN A 327 5.80 5.94 -25.28
C ASN A 327 6.38 7.04 -26.19
N LYS A 328 7.56 7.59 -25.86
CA LYS A 328 8.31 8.51 -26.72
C LYS A 328 9.33 7.80 -27.61
N GLY A 329 9.43 6.47 -27.52
CA GLY A 329 10.30 5.67 -28.35
C GLY A 329 11.58 5.18 -27.66
N LEU A 330 11.77 5.50 -26.37
CA LEU A 330 13.00 5.09 -25.68
C LEU A 330 12.95 3.60 -25.30
N ASN A 331 14.06 2.89 -25.51
CA ASN A 331 14.18 1.51 -25.05
C ASN A 331 14.43 1.48 -23.54
N CYS A 332 13.44 1.00 -22.78
CA CYS A 332 13.51 0.87 -21.33
C CYS A 332 13.67 -0.60 -20.90
N LEU A 333 14.62 -0.91 -20.03
CA LEU A 333 14.78 -2.22 -19.40
C LEU A 333 14.53 -2.11 -17.90
N ILE A 334 13.47 -2.75 -17.41
CA ILE A 334 13.07 -2.72 -16.00
C ILE A 334 13.14 -4.12 -15.43
N VAL A 335 13.92 -4.32 -14.37
CA VAL A 335 14.22 -5.63 -13.81
C VAL A 335 13.95 -5.64 -12.30
N GLY A 336 13.05 -6.52 -11.88
CA GLY A 336 12.76 -6.78 -10.48
C GLY A 336 11.93 -5.69 -9.78
N TRP A 337 11.45 -4.65 -10.48
CA TRP A 337 10.77 -3.52 -9.84
C TRP A 337 9.58 -3.94 -8.96
N LEU A 338 9.48 -3.42 -7.74
CA LEU A 338 8.43 -3.79 -6.79
C LEU A 338 7.03 -3.41 -7.31
N THR A 339 6.04 -4.29 -7.16
CA THR A 339 4.66 -4.15 -7.70
C THR A 339 4.58 -4.04 -9.24
N SER A 340 5.53 -4.63 -9.95
CA SER A 340 5.56 -4.64 -11.42
C SER A 340 4.78 -5.80 -12.05
N TRP A 341 4.29 -6.76 -11.26
CA TRP A 341 3.44 -7.86 -11.74
C TRP A 341 1.96 -7.47 -11.70
N PRO A 342 1.13 -7.79 -12.70
CA PRO A 342 1.52 -8.28 -14.03
C PRO A 342 2.33 -7.21 -14.79
N THR A 343 3.21 -7.67 -15.68
CA THR A 343 4.01 -6.77 -16.52
C THR A 343 3.11 -5.90 -17.38
N THR A 344 3.56 -4.67 -17.57
CA THR A 344 2.88 -3.73 -18.47
C THR A 344 3.52 -3.82 -19.84
N PRO A 345 2.71 -3.89 -20.92
CA PRO A 345 3.23 -3.83 -22.27
C PRO A 345 4.02 -2.54 -22.52
N LEU A 346 5.30 -2.70 -22.87
CA LEU A 346 6.17 -1.64 -23.41
C LEU A 346 6.32 -1.85 -24.92
N GLN A 347 6.42 -0.76 -25.68
CA GLN A 347 6.52 -0.81 -27.14
C GLN A 347 7.94 -1.16 -27.60
N ASN A 348 8.94 -0.59 -26.93
CA ASN A 348 10.36 -0.70 -27.26
C ASN A 348 11.16 -1.36 -26.13
N GLY A 349 10.62 -1.35 -24.92
CA GLY A 349 11.28 -1.86 -23.72
C GLY A 349 11.00 -3.31 -23.34
N VAL A 350 11.76 -3.77 -22.34
CA VAL A 350 11.65 -5.08 -21.68
C VAL A 350 11.32 -4.86 -20.21
N LEU A 351 10.38 -5.64 -19.67
CA LEU A 351 10.01 -5.61 -18.26
C LEU A 351 10.07 -7.01 -17.68
N VAL A 352 10.97 -7.24 -16.73
CA VAL A 352 11.08 -8.45 -15.91
C VAL A 352 10.57 -8.12 -14.52
N SER A 353 9.47 -8.75 -14.11
CA SER A 353 8.80 -8.43 -12.86
C SER A 353 9.52 -8.97 -11.62
N ASN A 354 9.27 -8.33 -10.46
CA ASN A 354 9.61 -8.85 -9.14
C ASN A 354 8.96 -10.21 -8.81
N ARG A 355 8.04 -10.72 -9.64
CA ARG A 355 7.49 -12.08 -9.52
C ARG A 355 8.05 -13.10 -10.52
N PHE A 356 9.01 -12.70 -11.36
CA PHE A 356 9.58 -13.58 -12.40
C PHE A 356 10.22 -14.85 -11.82
N HIS A 357 10.95 -14.73 -10.70
CA HIS A 357 11.59 -15.87 -10.05
C HIS A 357 10.63 -16.93 -9.51
N TYR A 358 9.34 -16.61 -9.34
CA TYR A 358 8.31 -17.60 -8.97
C TYR A 358 7.76 -18.38 -10.18
N GLY A 359 8.15 -18.03 -11.41
CA GLY A 359 7.56 -18.59 -12.63
C GLY A 359 6.10 -18.17 -12.85
N THR A 360 5.68 -17.03 -12.28
CA THR A 360 4.31 -16.52 -12.42
C THR A 360 4.01 -16.12 -13.86
N LYS A 361 2.81 -16.40 -14.38
CA LYS A 361 2.44 -15.94 -15.73
C LYS A 361 2.41 -14.43 -15.83
N ASN A 362 2.69 -13.87 -17.00
CA ASN A 362 2.74 -12.42 -17.23
C ASN A 362 3.72 -11.68 -16.29
N SER A 363 4.82 -12.36 -15.92
CA SER A 363 5.91 -11.77 -15.13
C SER A 363 7.08 -11.28 -15.99
N ILE A 364 6.98 -11.40 -17.32
CA ILE A 364 7.91 -10.83 -18.29
C ILE A 364 7.19 -10.20 -19.48
N TRP A 365 7.79 -9.16 -20.08
CA TRP A 365 7.37 -8.55 -21.34
C TRP A 365 8.61 -8.17 -22.18
N PRO A 366 8.61 -8.38 -23.52
CA PRO A 366 7.58 -9.09 -24.30
C PRO A 366 7.55 -10.59 -23.95
N LEU A 367 6.40 -11.23 -24.18
CA LEU A 367 6.20 -12.65 -23.89
C LEU A 367 7.17 -13.58 -24.66
N SER A 368 7.79 -13.09 -25.74
CA SER A 368 8.83 -13.84 -26.46
C SER A 368 10.08 -14.14 -25.63
N LEU A 369 10.28 -13.43 -24.52
CA LEU A 369 11.40 -13.64 -23.59
C LEU A 369 11.08 -14.64 -22.46
N ASP A 370 9.95 -15.34 -22.49
CA ASP A 370 9.61 -16.40 -21.52
C ASP A 370 10.56 -17.62 -21.60
N THR A 371 11.53 -17.59 -22.52
CA THR A 371 12.62 -18.57 -22.67
C THR A 371 13.86 -18.24 -21.83
N LEU A 372 13.89 -17.10 -21.13
CA LEU A 372 15.00 -16.75 -20.24
C LEU A 372 15.21 -17.83 -19.15
N PRO A 373 16.44 -18.00 -18.65
CA PRO A 373 16.74 -19.05 -17.68
C PRO A 373 15.84 -18.97 -16.45
N ALA A 374 15.26 -20.10 -16.06
CA ALA A 374 14.46 -20.18 -14.83
C ALA A 374 15.32 -19.86 -13.60
N TYR A 375 14.68 -19.31 -12.56
CA TYR A 375 15.34 -19.10 -11.28
C TYR A 375 15.65 -20.43 -10.61
N GLU A 376 16.91 -20.61 -10.22
CA GLU A 376 17.36 -21.70 -9.36
C GLU A 376 18.12 -21.09 -8.16
N PRO A 377 17.69 -21.37 -6.91
CA PRO A 377 18.41 -20.91 -5.73
C PRO A 377 19.87 -21.38 -5.72
N LEU A 378 20.77 -20.51 -5.28
CA LEU A 378 22.18 -20.86 -5.21
C LEU A 378 22.42 -21.95 -4.15
N PRO A 379 23.39 -22.86 -4.38
CA PRO A 379 23.74 -23.85 -3.37
C PRO A 379 24.33 -23.18 -2.13
N LEU A 380 24.03 -23.77 -0.96
CA LEU A 380 24.50 -23.28 0.34
C LEU A 380 26.04 -23.15 0.41
N SER A 381 26.78 -23.94 -0.36
CA SER A 381 28.24 -23.87 -0.44
C SER A 381 28.75 -22.56 -1.04
N LEU A 382 28.03 -21.94 -1.98
CA LEU A 382 28.38 -20.61 -2.49
C LEU A 382 28.04 -19.53 -1.47
N PHE A 383 26.93 -19.70 -0.76
CA PHE A 383 26.53 -18.82 0.33
C PHE A 383 27.53 -18.81 1.49
N GLY A 384 28.00 -19.98 1.93
CA GLY A 384 29.03 -20.09 2.98
C GLY A 384 30.40 -19.54 2.58
N LYS A 385 30.72 -19.52 1.29
CA LYS A 385 31.94 -18.85 0.78
C LYS A 385 31.80 -17.34 0.76
N ARG A 386 30.59 -16.83 0.57
CA ARG A 386 30.32 -15.39 0.58
C ARG A 386 30.45 -14.81 1.98
N PHE A 387 29.79 -15.44 2.96
CA PHE A 387 29.68 -14.89 4.30
C PHE A 387 30.76 -15.44 5.24
N THR A 388 31.75 -14.62 5.60
CA THR A 388 32.94 -15.07 6.36
C THR A 388 32.57 -15.62 7.74
N CYS A 389 31.57 -15.03 8.40
CA CYS A 389 31.06 -15.49 9.71
C CYS A 389 30.33 -16.85 9.63
N LEU A 390 29.95 -17.30 8.42
CA LEU A 390 29.35 -18.61 8.20
C LEU A 390 30.39 -19.71 7.89
N SER A 391 31.69 -19.37 7.83
CA SER A 391 32.78 -20.33 7.54
C SER A 391 32.83 -21.53 8.50
N SER A 392 32.29 -21.38 9.72
CA SER A 392 32.20 -22.46 10.70
C SER A 392 31.06 -23.46 10.46
N ILE A 393 30.16 -23.18 9.50
CA ILE A 393 29.06 -24.07 9.12
C ILE A 393 29.53 -24.95 7.97
N ASP A 394 29.31 -26.27 8.06
CA ASP A 394 29.63 -27.20 6.98
C ASP A 394 28.62 -27.07 5.82
N THR A 395 28.80 -26.03 5.01
CA THR A 395 27.95 -25.69 3.87
C THR A 395 28.07 -26.67 2.69
N THR A 396 28.87 -27.73 2.82
CA THR A 396 28.85 -28.87 1.88
C THR A 396 27.66 -29.79 2.10
N LYS A 397 27.01 -29.70 3.26
CA LYS A 397 25.82 -30.48 3.62
C LYS A 397 24.55 -29.73 3.23
N SER A 398 23.47 -30.49 3.01
CA SER A 398 22.17 -29.89 2.70
C SER A 398 21.60 -29.15 3.92
N PRO A 399 20.74 -28.14 3.71
CA PRO A 399 20.06 -27.44 4.80
C PRO A 399 19.30 -28.39 5.75
N GLU A 400 18.66 -29.46 5.24
CA GLU A 400 17.93 -30.44 6.05
C GLU A 400 18.86 -31.27 6.95
N TYR A 401 20.04 -31.61 6.43
CA TYR A 401 21.07 -32.31 7.22
C TYR A 401 21.59 -31.41 8.34
N LEU A 402 21.94 -30.16 8.02
CA LEU A 402 22.45 -29.21 9.01
C LEU A 402 21.41 -28.86 10.08
N ALA A 403 20.13 -28.71 9.69
CA ALA A 403 19.03 -28.47 10.62
C ALA A 403 18.86 -29.57 11.68
N THR A 404 19.36 -30.78 11.43
CA THR A 404 19.26 -31.92 12.35
C THR A 404 20.57 -32.25 13.09
N HIS A 405 21.73 -31.80 12.57
CA HIS A 405 23.05 -32.17 13.07
C HIS A 405 23.88 -31.01 13.62
N ASP A 406 23.54 -29.76 13.27
CA ASP A 406 24.17 -28.56 13.80
C ASP A 406 23.14 -27.79 14.66
N PRO A 407 23.29 -27.77 16.01
CA PRO A 407 22.36 -27.08 16.90
C PRO A 407 22.26 -25.57 16.65
N PHE A 408 23.33 -24.96 16.13
CA PHE A 408 23.32 -23.55 15.76
C PHE A 408 22.46 -23.33 14.52
N VAL A 409 22.67 -24.13 13.47
CA VAL A 409 21.86 -24.06 12.25
C VAL A 409 20.40 -24.39 12.55
N ALA A 410 20.13 -25.41 13.35
CA ALA A 410 18.77 -25.77 13.76
C ALA A 410 18.01 -24.59 14.40
N ARG A 411 18.69 -23.79 15.23
CA ARG A 411 18.11 -22.61 15.88
C ARG A 411 17.95 -21.42 14.95
N HIS A 412 18.79 -21.29 13.93
CA HIS A 412 18.84 -20.13 13.04
C HIS A 412 18.48 -20.48 11.58
N LEU A 413 17.80 -21.60 11.35
CA LEU A 413 17.51 -22.10 10.01
C LEU A 413 16.69 -21.10 9.21
N GLU A 414 15.70 -20.47 9.86
CA GLU A 414 14.81 -19.49 9.22
C GLU A 414 15.58 -18.28 8.69
N ILE A 415 16.38 -17.61 9.53
CA ILE A 415 17.21 -16.47 9.11
C ILE A 415 18.22 -16.88 8.03
N LEU A 416 18.92 -18.01 8.19
CA LEU A 416 19.90 -18.46 7.20
C LEU A 416 19.26 -18.81 5.85
N SER A 417 18.12 -19.50 5.86
CA SER A 417 17.38 -19.86 4.65
C SER A 417 16.80 -18.65 3.95
N THR A 418 16.27 -17.69 4.70
CA THR A 418 15.73 -16.44 4.15
C THR A 418 16.86 -15.63 3.50
N ILE A 419 17.99 -15.42 4.19
CA ILE A 419 19.11 -14.65 3.63
C ILE A 419 19.68 -15.34 2.37
N LEU A 420 19.80 -16.68 2.38
CA LEU A 420 20.24 -17.43 1.20
C LEU A 420 19.29 -17.24 0.00
N ASP A 421 17.98 -17.29 0.23
CA ASP A 421 16.99 -17.11 -0.83
C ASP A 421 17.09 -15.70 -1.43
N PHE A 422 17.08 -14.66 -0.61
CA PHE A 422 17.20 -13.28 -1.12
C PHE A 422 18.55 -12.99 -1.77
N TYR A 423 19.65 -13.53 -1.23
CA TYR A 423 20.96 -13.45 -1.88
C TYR A 423 20.94 -14.10 -3.27
N SER A 424 20.28 -15.26 -3.39
CA SER A 424 20.13 -15.95 -4.67
C SER A 424 19.27 -15.15 -5.64
N ARG A 425 18.18 -14.52 -5.18
CA ARG A 425 17.31 -13.66 -5.99
C ARG A 425 18.02 -12.42 -6.49
N ASP A 426 18.68 -11.67 -5.61
CA ASP A 426 19.43 -10.46 -5.98
C ASP A 426 20.57 -10.80 -6.95
N ARG A 427 21.25 -11.93 -6.75
CA ARG A 427 22.27 -12.42 -7.69
C ARG A 427 21.67 -12.78 -9.04
N TYR A 428 20.52 -13.46 -9.04
CA TYR A 428 19.83 -13.84 -10.27
C TYR A 428 19.36 -12.61 -11.07
N TYR A 429 18.67 -11.66 -10.42
CA TYR A 429 18.18 -10.45 -11.07
C TYR A 429 19.31 -9.54 -11.54
N SER A 430 20.40 -9.40 -10.77
CA SER A 430 21.57 -8.60 -11.20
C SER A 430 22.24 -9.22 -12.43
N GLN A 431 22.48 -10.54 -12.45
CA GLN A 431 23.07 -11.22 -13.60
C GLN A 431 22.18 -11.15 -14.84
N LEU A 432 20.88 -11.41 -14.66
CA LEU A 432 19.90 -11.33 -15.74
C LEU A 432 19.81 -9.91 -16.30
N GLY A 433 19.66 -8.91 -15.41
CA GLY A 433 19.53 -7.52 -15.79
C GLY A 433 20.77 -6.98 -16.48
N TYR A 434 21.95 -7.33 -15.99
CA TYR A 434 23.21 -6.92 -16.63
C TYR A 434 23.41 -7.57 -18.01
N GLY A 435 23.08 -8.86 -18.15
CA GLY A 435 23.12 -9.56 -19.43
C GLY A 435 22.22 -8.89 -20.47
N LEU A 436 20.97 -8.62 -20.10
CA LEU A 436 20.00 -7.93 -20.95
C LEU A 436 20.40 -6.48 -21.24
N TYR A 437 20.94 -5.76 -20.26
CA TYR A 437 21.36 -4.37 -20.44
C TYR A 437 22.44 -4.25 -21.53
N LYS A 438 23.44 -5.15 -21.51
CA LYS A 438 24.49 -5.22 -22.53
C LYS A 438 23.97 -5.57 -23.92
N GLU A 439 23.01 -6.49 -24.00
CA GLU A 439 22.44 -6.94 -25.27
C GLU A 439 21.55 -5.86 -25.90
N LEU A 440 20.71 -5.22 -25.09
CA LEU A 440 19.68 -4.30 -25.55
C LEU A 440 20.17 -2.86 -25.70
N ASN A 441 21.30 -2.49 -25.07
CA ASN A 441 21.82 -1.12 -25.00
C ASN A 441 20.73 -0.11 -24.61
N SER A 442 19.98 -0.44 -23.56
CA SER A 442 18.80 0.31 -23.13
C SER A 442 19.14 1.75 -22.76
N GLU A 443 18.26 2.68 -23.12
CA GLU A 443 18.42 4.10 -22.81
C GLU A 443 18.03 4.41 -21.36
N PHE A 444 17.06 3.67 -20.83
CA PHE A 444 16.73 3.65 -19.40
C PHE A 444 16.82 2.22 -18.88
N PHE A 445 17.73 1.98 -17.94
CA PHE A 445 17.85 0.72 -17.23
C PHE A 445 17.51 0.90 -15.75
N SER A 446 16.73 -0.01 -15.19
CA SER A 446 16.46 -0.06 -13.76
C SER A 446 16.58 -1.50 -13.25
N LEU A 447 17.39 -1.69 -12.22
CA LEU A 447 17.48 -2.90 -11.42
C LEU A 447 17.01 -2.59 -10.00
N TYR A 448 16.16 -3.45 -9.43
CA TYR A 448 15.79 -3.39 -8.03
C TYR A 448 16.33 -4.64 -7.30
N VAL A 449 16.95 -4.42 -6.15
CA VAL A 449 17.45 -5.48 -5.24
C VAL A 449 16.87 -5.26 -3.85
N GLU A 450 16.32 -6.33 -3.28
CA GLU A 450 15.51 -6.30 -2.04
C GLU A 450 16.27 -6.80 -0.81
N GLY A 451 17.41 -7.48 -0.98
CA GLY A 451 18.02 -8.27 0.08
C GLY A 451 18.54 -7.48 1.29
N ILE A 452 18.93 -6.22 1.13
CA ILE A 452 19.44 -5.38 2.24
C ILE A 452 18.36 -5.16 3.30
N ASP A 453 17.16 -4.72 2.91
CA ASP A 453 16.03 -4.53 3.82
C ASP A 453 15.77 -5.78 4.69
N ILE A 454 15.74 -6.93 4.03
CA ILE A 454 15.45 -8.23 4.63
C ILE A 454 16.52 -8.63 5.65
N VAL A 455 17.78 -8.51 5.24
CA VAL A 455 18.93 -8.85 6.08
C VAL A 455 19.00 -7.93 7.28
N GLU A 456 18.77 -6.64 7.07
CA GLU A 456 18.78 -5.65 8.13
C GLU A 456 17.65 -5.88 9.13
N HIS A 457 16.43 -6.23 8.69
CA HIS A 457 15.35 -6.62 9.59
C HIS A 457 15.75 -7.78 10.50
N MET A 458 16.34 -8.85 9.97
CA MET A 458 16.62 -10.05 10.75
C MET A 458 17.92 -9.99 11.57
N ALA A 459 18.96 -9.31 11.06
CA ALA A 459 20.33 -9.46 11.55
C ALA A 459 20.90 -8.23 12.30
N TRP A 460 20.17 -7.11 12.40
CA TRP A 460 20.69 -5.89 13.07
C TRP A 460 21.16 -6.15 14.51
N LYS A 461 20.47 -7.02 15.25
CA LYS A 461 20.84 -7.41 16.62
C LYS A 461 22.22 -8.07 16.75
N TYR A 462 22.74 -8.64 15.67
CA TYR A 462 24.07 -9.24 15.64
C TYR A 462 25.14 -8.26 15.16
N TYR A 463 24.76 -7.30 14.32
CA TYR A 463 25.64 -6.25 13.82
C TYR A 463 25.94 -5.17 14.86
N GLU A 464 24.91 -4.67 15.55
CA GLU A 464 25.04 -3.67 16.63
C GLU A 464 24.44 -4.18 17.95
N PRO A 465 25.00 -5.24 18.56
CA PRO A 465 24.44 -5.88 19.75
C PRO A 465 24.37 -4.94 20.97
N GLN A 466 25.15 -3.85 20.99
CA GLN A 466 25.12 -2.85 22.06
C GLN A 466 23.75 -2.17 22.24
N TYR A 467 22.88 -2.19 21.22
CA TYR A 467 21.53 -1.64 21.30
C TYR A 467 20.48 -2.66 21.75
N PHE A 468 20.87 -3.93 21.97
CA PHE A 468 19.96 -5.01 22.35
C PHE A 468 20.39 -5.61 23.70
N HIS A 469 19.47 -6.25 24.41
CA HIS A 469 19.81 -6.97 25.65
C HIS A 469 20.75 -8.14 25.30
N ALA A 470 21.75 -8.40 26.16
CA ALA A 470 22.87 -9.33 25.97
C ALA A 470 22.56 -10.51 25.02
N GLY A 471 22.88 -10.32 23.74
CA GLY A 471 22.65 -11.33 22.71
C GLY A 471 23.57 -12.54 22.92
N ASN A 472 23.15 -13.71 22.42
CA ASN A 472 23.98 -14.91 22.43
C ASN A 472 25.33 -14.63 21.75
N PRO A 473 26.47 -14.68 22.47
CA PRO A 473 27.79 -14.36 21.90
C PRO A 473 28.14 -15.19 20.67
N VAL A 474 27.72 -16.46 20.63
CA VAL A 474 27.93 -17.35 19.49
C VAL A 474 27.14 -16.88 18.26
N ALA A 475 25.93 -16.35 18.46
CA ALA A 475 25.13 -15.82 17.37
C ALA A 475 25.67 -14.48 16.86
N ILE A 476 26.15 -13.62 17.75
CA ILE A 476 26.84 -12.37 17.39
C ILE A 476 28.07 -12.69 16.53
N GLU A 477 28.91 -13.63 16.97
CA GLU A 477 30.09 -14.06 16.22
C GLU A 477 29.73 -14.64 14.83
N LYS A 478 28.73 -15.52 14.77
CA LYS A 478 28.38 -16.25 13.54
C LYS A 478 27.47 -15.49 12.57
N LEU A 479 26.81 -14.40 12.99
CA LEU A 479 25.83 -13.67 12.17
C LEU A 479 26.13 -12.17 12.06
N GLY A 480 27.06 -11.63 12.86
CA GLY A 480 27.35 -10.18 12.88
C GLY A 480 27.96 -9.63 11.59
N CYS A 481 28.55 -10.48 10.75
CA CYS A 481 29.11 -10.08 9.46
C CYS A 481 28.06 -9.89 8.35
N ILE A 482 26.85 -10.42 8.54
CA ILE A 482 25.88 -10.57 7.46
C ILE A 482 25.54 -9.22 6.83
N ILE A 483 25.18 -8.20 7.63
CA ILE A 483 24.87 -6.85 7.11
C ILE A 483 26.07 -6.27 6.34
N PRO A 484 27.28 -6.12 6.92
CA PRO A 484 28.45 -5.62 6.20
C PRO A 484 28.81 -6.34 4.90
N GLU A 485 28.67 -7.66 4.85
CA GLU A 485 29.06 -8.46 3.68
C GLU A 485 27.97 -8.50 2.61
N TYR A 486 26.72 -8.24 3.00
CA TYR A 486 25.64 -7.99 2.05
C TYR A 486 25.79 -6.61 1.39
N TYR A 487 26.21 -5.57 2.13
CA TYR A 487 26.55 -4.26 1.53
C TYR A 487 27.73 -4.36 0.56
N GLN A 488 28.73 -5.19 0.86
CA GLN A 488 29.81 -5.49 -0.10
C GLN A 488 29.27 -6.20 -1.35
N PHE A 489 28.21 -7.00 -1.22
CA PHE A 489 27.61 -7.70 -2.36
C PHE A 489 26.83 -6.73 -3.24
N THR A 490 26.14 -5.76 -2.65
CA THR A 490 25.52 -4.68 -3.41
C THR A 490 26.56 -3.76 -4.06
N ASP A 491 27.73 -3.52 -3.41
CA ASP A 491 28.85 -2.78 -4.02
C ASP A 491 29.37 -3.46 -5.29
N GLU A 492 29.47 -4.80 -5.29
CA GLU A 492 29.82 -5.61 -6.48
C GLU A 492 28.77 -5.50 -7.59
N ILE A 493 27.47 -5.52 -7.26
CA ILE A 493 26.40 -5.33 -8.25
C ILE A 493 26.50 -3.95 -8.90
N ILE A 494 26.79 -2.91 -8.11
CA ILE A 494 26.98 -1.55 -8.61
C ILE A 494 28.25 -1.47 -9.48
N GLU A 495 29.33 -2.15 -9.08
CA GLU A 495 30.58 -2.22 -9.83
C GLU A 495 30.39 -2.87 -11.21
N ASP A 496 29.67 -3.99 -11.29
CA ASP A 496 29.37 -4.68 -12.54
C ASP A 496 28.67 -3.74 -13.54
N LEU A 497 27.70 -2.96 -13.06
CA LEU A 497 27.00 -1.97 -13.87
C LEU A 497 27.91 -0.80 -14.24
N PHE A 498 28.68 -0.26 -13.29
CA PHE A 498 29.63 0.82 -13.51
C PHE A 498 30.63 0.50 -14.64
N HIS A 499 31.13 -0.73 -14.72
CA HIS A 499 32.00 -1.16 -15.82
C HIS A 499 31.26 -1.38 -17.16
N GLY A 500 29.93 -1.47 -17.14
CA GLY A 500 29.09 -1.69 -18.31
C GLY A 500 28.52 -0.42 -18.95
N ILE A 501 28.54 0.72 -18.25
CA ILE A 501 27.97 1.97 -18.76
C ILE A 501 28.90 2.69 -19.75
N ASP A 502 28.31 3.43 -20.70
CA ASP A 502 29.04 4.25 -21.68
C ASP A 502 29.24 5.70 -21.18
N SER A 503 29.98 6.51 -21.95
CA SER A 503 30.33 7.89 -21.57
C SER A 503 29.15 8.86 -21.54
N ASN A 504 27.98 8.47 -22.07
CA ASN A 504 26.76 9.26 -22.04
C ASN A 504 25.70 8.71 -21.07
N THR A 505 26.06 7.76 -20.20
CA THR A 505 25.16 7.18 -19.20
C THR A 505 25.45 7.73 -17.81
N ILE A 506 24.39 8.17 -17.13
CA ILE A 506 24.40 8.48 -15.70
C ILE A 506 24.08 7.19 -14.92
N LEU A 507 24.97 6.80 -14.02
CA LEU A 507 24.72 5.81 -12.99
C LEU A 507 23.98 6.47 -11.82
N MET A 508 22.82 5.94 -11.46
CA MET A 508 22.03 6.37 -10.31
C MET A 508 21.86 5.22 -9.33
N VAL A 509 22.20 5.41 -8.07
CA VAL A 509 21.96 4.44 -6.98
C VAL A 509 21.10 5.11 -5.93
N LEU A 510 20.01 4.47 -5.52
CA LEU A 510 19.13 5.03 -4.50
C LEU A 510 18.45 3.96 -3.63
N SER A 511 17.89 4.39 -2.50
CA SER A 511 16.97 3.61 -1.69
C SER A 511 15.67 4.36 -1.44
N ASP A 512 14.59 3.62 -1.20
CA ASP A 512 13.30 4.15 -0.81
C ASP A 512 13.26 4.62 0.66
N HIS A 513 14.05 3.99 1.52
CA HIS A 513 14.24 4.35 2.91
C HIS A 513 15.59 3.86 3.47
N GLY A 514 15.82 4.09 4.76
CA GLY A 514 16.96 3.53 5.49
C GLY A 514 16.50 2.59 6.60
N GLN A 515 17.42 2.15 7.46
CA GLN A 515 17.13 1.26 8.57
C GLN A 515 18.06 1.51 9.77
N GLY A 516 17.62 1.11 10.96
CA GLY A 516 18.44 1.15 12.18
C GLY A 516 17.96 0.21 13.28
N PRO A 517 18.63 0.21 14.44
CA PRO A 517 18.26 -0.68 15.53
C PRO A 517 16.90 -0.27 16.12
N LYS A 518 15.97 -1.23 16.21
CA LYS A 518 14.58 -1.02 16.68
C LYS A 518 14.51 -0.31 18.04
N THR A 519 15.40 -0.65 18.96
CA THR A 519 15.44 -0.08 20.33
C THR A 519 15.78 1.41 20.35
N ARG A 520 16.53 1.91 19.37
CA ARG A 520 16.86 3.34 19.22
C ARG A 520 15.70 4.10 18.58
N ILE A 521 15.01 3.49 17.63
CA ILE A 521 13.92 4.12 16.87
C ILE A 521 12.61 4.14 17.69
N LEU A 522 12.36 3.11 18.50
CA LEU A 522 11.15 2.97 19.31
C LEU A 522 11.46 2.67 20.80
N PRO A 523 12.06 3.62 21.54
CA PRO A 523 12.54 3.38 22.91
C PRO A 523 11.42 3.01 23.91
N TYR A 524 10.19 3.48 23.69
CA TYR A 524 9.04 3.19 24.57
C TYR A 524 8.26 1.93 24.21
N VAL A 525 8.42 1.40 22.98
CA VAL A 525 7.70 0.18 22.54
C VAL A 525 8.31 -1.05 23.19
N GLY A 526 9.63 -1.08 23.43
CA GLY A 526 10.30 -2.18 24.14
C GLY A 526 9.79 -2.38 25.57
N VAL A 527 9.40 -1.30 26.26
CA VAL A 527 8.82 -1.39 27.62
C VAL A 527 7.39 -1.95 27.57
N LEU A 528 6.56 -1.48 26.63
CA LEU A 528 5.18 -1.96 26.48
C LEU A 528 5.09 -3.41 25.98
N ASP A 529 5.95 -3.84 25.04
CA ASP A 529 5.96 -5.23 24.55
C ASP A 529 6.40 -6.21 25.65
N LYS A 530 7.37 -5.81 26.49
CA LYS A 530 7.86 -6.61 27.63
C LYS A 530 6.81 -6.80 28.74
N TYR A 531 6.09 -5.74 29.11
CA TYR A 531 5.19 -5.77 30.27
C TYR A 531 3.72 -6.07 29.94
N VAL A 532 3.26 -5.80 28.72
CA VAL A 532 1.84 -5.97 28.34
C VAL A 532 1.60 -7.24 27.52
N ARG A 533 2.60 -7.74 26.76
CA ARG A 533 2.36 -8.74 25.71
C ARG A 533 3.04 -10.10 25.91
N ASN A 534 3.85 -10.29 26.96
CA ASN A 534 4.55 -11.56 27.23
C ASN A 534 5.30 -12.13 26.01
N ARG A 535 5.83 -11.26 25.13
CA ARG A 535 6.67 -11.70 24.02
C ARG A 535 8.09 -11.96 24.53
N PRO A 536 8.74 -13.08 24.14
CA PRO A 536 10.13 -13.32 24.50
C PRO A 536 11.03 -12.17 24.01
N GLU A 537 12.14 -11.91 24.71
CA GLU A 537 13.07 -10.79 24.45
C GLU A 537 13.69 -10.82 23.03
N GLU A 538 13.61 -11.95 22.34
CA GLU A 538 14.00 -12.09 20.93
C GLU A 538 12.79 -11.77 20.03
N SER A 539 12.54 -10.49 19.72
CA SER A 539 11.78 -10.23 18.48
C SER A 539 12.60 -10.73 17.29
N GLU A 540 11.94 -11.43 16.36
CA GLU A 540 12.56 -11.89 15.11
C GLU A 540 13.10 -10.70 14.31
N ILE A 541 12.37 -9.58 14.31
CA ILE A 541 12.75 -8.31 13.68
C ILE A 541 13.56 -7.46 14.64
N SER A 542 14.77 -7.09 14.25
CA SER A 542 15.74 -6.29 15.00
C SER A 542 16.11 -4.97 14.31
N GLY A 543 16.16 -4.95 12.98
CA GLY A 543 16.24 -3.73 12.17
C GLY A 543 14.86 -3.13 11.94
N TYR A 544 14.78 -1.80 11.84
CA TYR A 544 13.55 -1.07 11.71
C TYR A 544 13.72 0.17 10.81
N HIS A 545 12.71 0.48 9.99
CA HIS A 545 12.83 1.52 8.96
C HIS A 545 13.15 2.91 9.55
N GLN A 546 13.96 3.65 8.81
CA GLN A 546 14.25 5.07 9.00
C GLN A 546 13.83 5.85 7.76
N ILE A 547 13.50 7.14 7.93
CA ILE A 547 13.06 7.95 6.78
C ILE A 547 14.23 8.36 5.89
N GLU A 548 15.45 8.29 6.41
CA GLU A 548 16.68 8.67 5.74
C GLU A 548 17.21 7.51 4.89
N GLY A 549 16.88 7.51 3.60
CA GLY A 549 17.52 6.65 2.60
C GLY A 549 18.79 7.27 2.01
N MET A 550 19.29 6.65 0.94
CA MET A 550 20.50 7.07 0.23
C MET A 550 20.19 7.40 -1.23
N ILE A 551 20.96 8.33 -1.80
CA ILE A 551 21.01 8.58 -3.23
C ILE A 551 22.42 8.96 -3.64
N ALA A 552 22.83 8.50 -4.81
CA ALA A 552 24.07 8.88 -5.46
C ALA A 552 23.93 8.88 -6.98
N PHE A 553 24.64 9.80 -7.63
CA PHE A 553 24.75 9.95 -9.07
C PHE A 553 26.22 9.96 -9.46
N TYR A 554 26.54 9.34 -10.59
CA TYR A 554 27.85 9.42 -11.23
C TYR A 554 27.69 9.42 -12.74
N GLY A 555 28.50 10.20 -13.46
CA GLY A 555 28.50 10.18 -14.92
C GLY A 555 28.62 11.58 -15.54
N PRO A 556 28.27 11.74 -16.82
CA PRO A 556 28.43 13.00 -17.55
C PRO A 556 27.55 14.10 -16.93
N HIS A 557 28.10 15.32 -16.89
CA HIS A 557 27.43 16.53 -16.38
C HIS A 557 27.03 16.50 -14.90
N ILE A 558 27.46 15.49 -14.14
CA ILE A 558 27.23 15.41 -12.69
C ILE A 558 28.37 16.12 -11.96
N LYS A 559 28.04 16.98 -10.99
CA LYS A 559 29.04 17.63 -10.14
C LYS A 559 29.78 16.60 -9.30
N LYS A 560 31.11 16.68 -9.33
CA LYS A 560 32.01 15.80 -8.56
C LYS A 560 32.06 16.18 -7.08
N GLY A 561 32.00 15.19 -6.20
CA GLY A 561 32.08 15.35 -4.75
C GLY A 561 30.94 16.17 -4.14
N TYR A 562 29.82 16.32 -4.86
CA TYR A 562 28.71 17.17 -4.43
C TYR A 562 27.87 16.47 -3.35
N ARG A 563 27.49 17.21 -2.31
CA ARG A 563 26.60 16.71 -1.26
C ARG A 563 25.17 17.17 -1.49
N ILE A 564 24.29 16.22 -1.71
CA ILE A 564 22.86 16.46 -1.95
C ILE A 564 22.18 16.74 -0.62
N HIS A 565 21.38 17.79 -0.58
CA HIS A 565 20.61 18.22 0.58
C HIS A 565 19.14 18.37 0.23
N ASN A 566 18.25 18.02 1.16
CA ASN A 566 16.80 18.17 1.01
C ASN A 566 16.23 17.49 -0.25
N ALA A 567 16.78 16.35 -0.65
CA ALA A 567 16.20 15.49 -1.66
C ALA A 567 15.13 14.59 -1.03
N SER A 568 14.09 14.28 -1.80
CA SER A 568 13.04 13.34 -1.43
C SER A 568 12.85 12.30 -2.52
N VAL A 569 12.33 11.13 -2.15
CA VAL A 569 11.88 10.08 -3.08
C VAL A 569 10.93 10.61 -4.17
N MET A 570 10.24 11.72 -3.91
CA MET A 570 9.38 12.43 -4.88
C MET A 570 10.14 13.10 -6.03
N ASP A 571 11.43 13.37 -5.84
CA ASP A 571 12.27 14.13 -6.76
C ASP A 571 12.86 13.25 -7.88
N ILE A 572 12.73 11.92 -7.78
CA ILE A 572 13.37 10.98 -8.71
C ILE A 572 12.73 11.02 -10.09
N ALA A 573 11.42 10.80 -10.22
CA ALA A 573 10.72 10.90 -11.50
C ALA A 573 10.95 12.25 -12.21
N PRO A 574 10.79 13.43 -11.56
CA PRO A 574 11.08 14.69 -12.23
C PRO A 574 12.57 14.86 -12.58
N THR A 575 13.49 14.31 -11.80
CA THR A 575 14.92 14.31 -12.16
C THR A 575 15.20 13.44 -13.38
N LEU A 576 14.59 12.25 -13.48
CA LEU A 576 14.69 11.38 -14.65
C LEU A 576 14.11 12.07 -15.89
N LEU A 577 12.92 12.67 -15.79
CA LEU A 577 12.33 13.44 -16.88
C LEU A 577 13.26 14.57 -17.35
N TYR A 578 13.87 15.30 -16.40
CA TYR A 578 14.85 16.34 -16.71
C TYR A 578 16.06 15.78 -17.47
N ILE A 579 16.64 14.66 -17.01
CA ILE A 579 17.77 14.00 -17.67
C ILE A 579 17.45 13.69 -19.13
N TYR A 580 16.25 13.21 -19.44
CA TYR A 580 15.84 12.90 -20.82
C TYR A 580 15.31 14.11 -21.60
N GLY A 581 15.26 15.30 -21.01
CA GLY A 581 14.76 16.52 -21.67
C GLY A 581 13.24 16.59 -21.83
N PHE A 582 12.50 15.91 -20.96
CA PHE A 582 11.04 15.94 -20.92
C PHE A 582 10.54 17.09 -20.03
N PRO A 583 9.36 17.67 -20.32
CA PRO A 583 8.74 18.65 -19.44
C PRO A 583 8.34 18.05 -18.10
N ILE A 584 8.54 18.78 -17.01
CA ILE A 584 8.13 18.32 -15.67
C ILE A 584 6.63 18.53 -15.49
N ALA A 585 5.93 17.50 -15.02
CA ALA A 585 4.51 17.59 -14.80
C ALA A 585 4.17 18.39 -13.54
N ARG A 586 3.19 19.29 -13.63
CA ARG A 586 2.79 20.18 -12.52
C ARG A 586 2.07 19.47 -11.39
N ASP A 587 1.53 18.28 -11.63
CA ASP A 587 0.92 17.44 -10.61
C ASP A 587 1.94 16.64 -9.80
N MET A 588 3.20 16.52 -10.26
CA MET A 588 4.27 15.94 -9.46
C MET A 588 4.58 16.81 -8.25
N LEU A 589 4.69 16.18 -7.07
CA LEU A 589 4.95 16.89 -5.81
C LEU A 589 6.44 17.19 -5.59
N GLY A 590 7.32 16.42 -6.24
CA GLY A 590 8.76 16.62 -6.19
C GLY A 590 9.26 17.66 -7.20
N ARG A 591 10.56 17.91 -7.17
CA ARG A 591 11.27 18.80 -8.08
C ARG A 591 12.42 18.06 -8.77
N PRO A 592 12.85 18.48 -9.97
CA PRO A 592 14.12 17.98 -10.50
C PRO A 592 15.28 18.44 -9.60
N LEU A 593 16.22 17.53 -9.31
CA LEU A 593 17.43 17.80 -8.54
C LEU A 593 18.49 18.50 -9.40
N LEU A 594 18.18 19.71 -9.87
CA LEU A 594 19.05 20.49 -10.76
C LEU A 594 20.43 20.78 -10.15
N GLU A 595 20.51 20.87 -8.82
CA GLU A 595 21.74 21.14 -8.09
C GLU A 595 22.81 20.06 -8.24
N VAL A 596 22.42 18.86 -8.69
CA VAL A 596 23.32 17.73 -8.97
C VAL A 596 24.14 17.95 -10.24
N PHE A 597 23.62 18.73 -11.19
CA PHE A 597 24.24 18.91 -12.50
C PHE A 597 25.20 20.11 -12.53
N GLU A 598 26.16 20.06 -13.44
CA GLU A 598 27.05 21.19 -13.78
C GLU A 598 26.22 22.41 -14.25
N ASP A 599 26.67 23.61 -13.90
CA ASP A 599 25.87 24.83 -14.10
C ASP A 599 25.68 25.13 -15.60
N GLU A 600 26.68 24.81 -16.43
CA GLU A 600 26.63 24.93 -17.89
C GLU A 600 25.53 24.04 -18.48
N PHE A 601 25.45 22.78 -18.03
CA PHE A 601 24.42 21.84 -18.48
C PHE A 601 23.01 22.34 -18.14
N VAL A 602 22.82 22.89 -16.93
CA VAL A 602 21.51 23.44 -16.52
C VAL A 602 21.12 24.66 -17.34
N GLN A 603 22.08 25.49 -17.75
CA GLN A 603 21.83 26.64 -18.61
C GLN A 603 21.46 26.25 -20.04
N GLU A 604 22.10 25.22 -20.59
CA GLU A 604 21.83 24.69 -21.94
C GLU A 604 20.51 23.92 -22.01
N HIS A 605 20.08 23.31 -20.91
CA HIS A 605 18.86 22.51 -20.81
C HIS A 605 17.88 23.11 -19.78
N PRO A 606 17.16 24.20 -20.12
CA PRO A 606 16.19 24.80 -19.22
C PRO A 606 14.97 23.89 -19.00
N VAL A 607 14.45 23.90 -17.77
CA VAL A 607 13.25 23.14 -17.40
C VAL A 607 12.02 23.66 -18.13
N SER A 608 11.26 22.75 -18.74
CA SER A 608 9.92 23.00 -19.28
C SER A 608 8.85 22.29 -18.45
N PHE A 609 7.57 22.63 -18.65
CA PHE A 609 6.46 22.11 -17.84
C PHE A 609 5.27 21.67 -18.68
N ILE A 610 4.59 20.63 -18.21
CA ILE A 610 3.28 20.17 -18.70
C ILE A 610 2.32 20.02 -17.51
N ASP A 611 1.01 20.04 -17.73
CA ASP A 611 0.05 19.93 -16.62
C ASP A 611 0.08 18.55 -15.94
N THR A 612 0.13 17.47 -16.72
CA THR A 612 0.17 16.08 -16.22
C THR A 612 0.67 15.14 -17.32
N TYR A 613 1.13 13.94 -16.94
CA TYR A 613 1.34 12.82 -17.86
C TYR A 613 0.14 11.87 -17.97
N GLY A 614 -0.95 12.16 -17.24
CA GLY A 614 -2.19 11.41 -17.36
C GLY A 614 -2.18 10.03 -16.69
N CYS A 615 -3.24 9.27 -16.97
CA CYS A 615 -3.42 7.91 -16.45
C CYS A 615 -2.90 6.85 -17.42
N SER A 616 -2.57 5.66 -16.90
CA SER A 616 -2.35 4.47 -17.71
C SER A 616 -3.69 3.81 -18.06
N ASP A 617 -3.83 3.27 -19.28
CA ASP A 617 -5.06 2.64 -19.80
C ASP A 617 -5.15 1.13 -19.50
N ILE A 618 -4.37 0.62 -18.55
CA ILE A 618 -4.29 -0.82 -18.30
C ILE A 618 -5.54 -1.33 -17.61
N THR A 619 -6.36 -2.04 -18.37
CA THR A 619 -7.48 -2.84 -17.89
C THR A 619 -7.20 -4.31 -18.16
N SER A 620 -6.21 -4.89 -17.48
CA SER A 620 -6.05 -6.34 -17.48
C SER A 620 -6.76 -6.92 -16.25
N ILE A 621 -7.84 -7.66 -16.47
CA ILE A 621 -8.44 -8.52 -15.44
C ILE A 621 -7.46 -9.66 -15.23
N VAL A 622 -6.69 -9.62 -14.14
CA VAL A 622 -5.78 -10.70 -13.78
C VAL A 622 -6.41 -11.52 -12.67
N SER A 623 -6.55 -12.82 -12.91
CA SER A 623 -6.94 -13.80 -11.90
C SER A 623 -5.75 -14.06 -10.97
N SER A 624 -5.97 -13.97 -9.66
CA SER A 624 -5.00 -14.31 -8.60
C SER A 624 -4.41 -15.72 -8.80
N GLU A 625 -3.10 -15.87 -8.60
CA GLU A 625 -2.45 -17.19 -8.56
C GLU A 625 -2.27 -17.61 -7.09
N SER A 626 -3.32 -18.25 -6.53
CA SER A 626 -3.48 -18.40 -5.08
C SER A 626 -2.27 -19.00 -4.34
N LYS A 627 -1.57 -19.99 -4.94
CA LYS A 627 -0.41 -20.62 -4.28
C LYS A 627 0.79 -19.70 -4.12
N ILE A 628 1.11 -18.90 -5.14
CA ILE A 628 2.24 -17.96 -5.11
C ILE A 628 1.89 -16.80 -4.19
N ASP A 629 0.64 -16.32 -4.27
CA ASP A 629 0.15 -15.28 -3.38
C ASP A 629 0.21 -15.71 -1.90
N ASP A 630 -0.11 -16.97 -1.59
CA ASP A 630 0.01 -17.52 -0.23
C ASP A 630 1.47 -17.57 0.26
N GLN A 631 2.42 -17.93 -0.63
CA GLN A 631 3.84 -17.92 -0.32
C GLN A 631 4.34 -16.50 -0.01
N ILE A 632 4.02 -15.53 -0.86
CA ILE A 632 4.39 -14.12 -0.65
C ILE A 632 3.74 -13.59 0.63
N LYS A 633 2.45 -13.88 0.88
CA LYS A 633 1.78 -13.49 2.13
C LYS A 633 2.47 -14.09 3.36
N LYS A 634 2.90 -15.35 3.32
CA LYS A 634 3.64 -15.97 4.42
C LYS A 634 4.98 -15.26 4.67
N GLN A 635 5.69 -14.91 3.61
CA GLN A 635 6.96 -14.17 3.70
C GLN A 635 6.75 -12.78 4.32
N LEU A 636 5.77 -12.02 3.84
CA LEU A 636 5.40 -10.72 4.40
C LEU A 636 4.97 -10.80 5.88
N LYS A 637 4.30 -11.90 6.30
CA LYS A 637 3.97 -12.14 7.72
C LYS A 637 5.22 -12.33 8.58
N THR A 638 6.16 -13.11 8.08
CA THR A 638 7.43 -13.41 8.77
C THR A 638 8.25 -12.14 8.97
N LEU A 639 8.22 -11.24 7.99
CA LEU A 639 8.90 -9.94 8.03
C LEU A 639 8.12 -8.87 8.80
N GLY A 640 6.93 -9.18 9.36
CA GLY A 640 6.11 -8.23 10.11
C GLY A 640 5.40 -7.18 9.25
N TYR A 641 5.39 -7.33 7.93
CA TYR A 641 4.70 -6.44 7.01
C TYR A 641 3.18 -6.59 7.08
N ILE A 642 2.68 -7.80 7.38
CA ILE A 642 1.23 -8.08 7.50
C ILE A 642 0.93 -8.98 8.73
N GLU A 643 -0.28 -8.86 9.30
CA GLU A 643 -0.74 -9.62 10.49
C GLU A 643 -1.36 -11.00 10.18
#